data_AF-A0A559J9U0-F1
#
_entry.id   AF-A0A559J9U0-F1
#
_cell.length_a   1.000
_cell.length_b   1.000
_cell.length_c   1.000
_cell.angle_alpha   90.00
_cell.angle_beta   90.00
_cell.angle_gamma   90.00
#
_symmetry.space_group_name_H-M   'P 1'
#
loop_
_entity.id
_entity.type
_entity.pdbx_description
1 polymer ?
#
loop_
_entity_poly.entity_id
_entity_poly.type
_entity_poly.pdbx_seq_one_letter_code
_entity_poly.pdbx_strand_id
1 'polypeptide(L)'
;MRRSRKIIMALLALNLVFGTLLSSAFAAVPQDAQKHWASTTLQKWVESGLIKGYKDGSVKPDVPIKRSEFVALLNRALKLSDAQNNLTFGDLPTTNWAYGDFAIAVKAGYLQGTGGKAYPNRLTTRQEAAVMIAKAFKLDSVAGEDVSVFKDADQIASWSKDAITSLATNNVLKGDTKGNLRPQAAITRAEAVVAIDAALALKPAATAKVFDKAGVYGSTDKTETIEGDVVIAADNVTLQNMVITGNLTVSAKVGDGDVTLKHVTVKGTTHVNGGGENSIHVEDSVLLRVIVDKASGKVRIVAIGETKVYDVIVQSAVKLEESNVTDSGFANVELAKDLPKDASVDLIGKFEDVRVLAANIKINIPSGSVDNLVVADGAANNTINVSKEAQVLKLVLDAVSKLIGDGKIENATINEKAKGSEFANQPANVDGDGKDGIKVSKPVNPNPGTGPVTNPGTGPGTNPGTGSEHCTGNAANTAECDNARLSAVSVTSSVYDQFQLVQRDGSKNIFGTGFSSDALYYSVGVPRNIAESDVAVSVTAATYAKISYSLTQNDGTYRFGFLQNGQNTINVHLKPLEDAHLFIFVTSGNDKSTKVYEIQFVYDRDLQEAFYIQKDFFYGAPYQLVSQSLEEGDVVTVTIPATDHASRQETIVTDTVYYNRALILLNGFEPALPQGNLHVTVVREGRLIMDGEYAYDLTPAQVVTNGNGIEISLWTKAELTAHDQQSYDMNRSNYGYKFQFNAQAIAANPQLANAKYFSFKWNNIEYQHSTPTAWTKEAVKFSWNRFWAVHELVRIDQFVNKPYTHLFLGSAPIEKVHNQFMYVFAFDANKQLIGYYVHTVNFDADHVGSHVTLVPPQP
;
A
#
# COMPACT_ATOMS: atom_id res chain seq x y z
N MET A 1 31.80 35.98 21.15
CA MET A 1 30.45 35.66 21.69
C MET A 1 29.39 35.25 20.65
N ARG A 2 29.55 35.52 19.33
CA ARG A 2 28.57 35.12 18.30
C ARG A 2 28.71 33.68 17.77
N ARG A 3 29.91 33.08 17.79
CA ARG A 3 30.11 31.66 17.38
C ARG A 3 29.63 30.66 18.44
N SER A 4 29.73 31.00 19.73
CA SER A 4 29.27 30.15 20.84
C SER A 4 27.74 30.06 20.95
N ARG A 5 26.98 31.07 20.48
CA ARG A 5 25.50 31.06 20.47
C ARG A 5 24.89 30.17 19.37
N LYS A 6 25.60 29.94 18.26
CA LYS A 6 25.11 29.07 17.17
C LYS A 6 25.31 27.59 17.47
N ILE A 7 26.36 27.24 18.21
CA ILE A 7 26.62 25.85 18.64
C ILE A 7 25.66 25.45 19.78
N ILE A 8 25.35 26.36 20.71
CA ILE A 8 24.36 26.11 21.77
C ILE A 8 22.92 26.00 21.21
N MET A 9 22.58 26.76 20.16
CA MET A 9 21.27 26.64 19.48
C MET A 9 21.16 25.38 18.61
N ALA A 10 22.25 24.95 17.96
CA ALA A 10 22.28 23.70 17.21
C ALA A 10 22.20 22.46 18.15
N LEU A 11 22.82 22.53 19.34
CA LEU A 11 22.70 21.49 20.36
C LEU A 11 21.33 21.48 21.07
N LEU A 12 20.64 22.63 21.18
CA LEU A 12 19.25 22.67 21.68
C LEU A 12 18.23 22.16 20.65
N ALA A 13 18.44 22.42 19.36
CA ALA A 13 17.59 21.90 18.28
C ALA A 13 17.78 20.39 18.07
N LEU A 14 19.00 19.87 18.25
CA LEU A 14 19.28 18.43 18.15
C LEU A 14 18.67 17.63 19.32
N ASN A 15 18.46 18.25 20.49
CA ASN A 15 17.74 17.65 21.62
C ASN A 15 16.20 17.76 21.53
N LEU A 16 15.66 18.55 20.60
CA LEU A 16 14.21 18.66 20.37
C LEU A 16 13.69 17.73 19.27
N VAL A 17 14.56 17.24 18.38
CA VAL A 17 14.18 16.31 17.30
C VAL A 17 14.35 14.84 17.71
N PHE A 18 15.15 14.54 18.75
CA PHE A 18 15.28 13.19 19.30
C PHE A 18 14.15 12.77 20.26
N GLY A 19 13.17 13.64 20.49
CA GLY A 19 12.08 13.43 21.46
C GLY A 19 10.77 12.84 20.91
N THR A 20 10.66 12.54 19.61
CA THR A 20 9.41 12.04 19.01
C THR A 20 9.55 10.78 18.16
N LEU A 21 10.65 10.04 18.31
CA LEU A 21 10.61 8.60 18.06
C LEU A 21 9.79 7.99 19.19
N LEU A 22 8.47 7.93 19.01
CA LEU A 22 7.65 6.95 19.71
C LEU A 22 8.19 5.60 19.27
N SER A 23 9.13 5.08 20.05
CA SER A 23 9.30 3.65 20.15
C SER A 23 7.90 3.06 20.27
N SER A 24 7.57 2.09 19.42
CA SER A 24 6.71 0.99 19.83
C SER A 24 7.45 0.24 20.94
N ALA A 25 7.63 0.91 22.08
CA ALA A 25 8.03 0.27 23.30
C ALA A 25 6.89 -0.67 23.60
N PHE A 26 7.14 -1.97 23.50
CA PHE A 26 6.48 -2.92 24.37
C PHE A 26 6.33 -2.24 25.72
N ALA A 27 5.10 -2.03 26.18
CA ALA A 27 4.87 -1.38 27.46
C ALA A 27 5.55 -2.25 28.52
N ALA A 28 6.78 -1.90 28.88
CA ALA A 28 7.49 -2.53 29.96
C ALA A 28 6.61 -2.44 31.20
N VAL A 29 6.55 -3.52 31.99
CA VAL A 29 5.71 -3.60 33.19
C VAL A 29 5.87 -2.29 33.99
N PRO A 30 4.79 -1.50 34.16
CA PRO A 30 4.85 -0.23 34.85
C PRO A 30 5.54 -0.42 36.19
N GLN A 31 6.58 0.37 36.47
CA GLN A 31 7.48 0.16 37.61
C GLN A 31 6.71 0.12 38.95
N ASP A 32 5.60 0.85 39.03
CA ASP A 32 4.69 0.92 40.17
C ASP A 32 3.76 -0.30 40.32
N ALA A 33 3.66 -1.16 39.31
CA ALA A 33 2.87 -2.38 39.33
C ALA A 33 3.71 -3.66 39.55
N GLN A 34 5.02 -3.66 39.28
CA GLN A 34 5.87 -4.87 39.28
C GLN A 34 5.84 -5.70 40.58
N LYS A 35 5.78 -5.03 41.75
CA LYS A 35 5.73 -5.68 43.08
C LYS A 35 4.35 -5.59 43.75
N HIS A 36 3.36 -5.08 43.03
CA HIS A 36 2.01 -4.90 43.56
C HIS A 36 1.25 -6.24 43.53
N TRP A 37 0.35 -6.48 44.48
CA TRP A 37 -0.40 -7.75 44.57
C TRP A 37 -1.29 -8.01 43.33
N ALA A 38 -1.67 -6.94 42.63
CA ALA A 38 -2.43 -6.99 41.38
C ALA A 38 -1.56 -6.95 40.10
N SER A 39 -0.23 -7.15 40.22
CA SER A 39 0.73 -6.97 39.12
C SER A 39 0.33 -7.75 37.86
N THR A 40 0.04 -9.04 38.01
CA THR A 40 -0.33 -9.95 36.92
C THR A 40 -1.57 -9.47 36.16
N THR A 41 -2.64 -9.11 36.88
CA THR A 41 -3.89 -8.65 36.25
C THR A 41 -3.73 -7.29 35.59
N LEU A 42 -3.00 -6.37 36.23
CA LEU A 42 -2.72 -5.04 35.67
C LEU A 42 -1.88 -5.15 34.40
N GLN A 43 -0.88 -6.03 34.39
CA GLN A 43 -0.06 -6.31 33.21
C GLN A 43 -0.93 -6.82 32.06
N LYS A 44 -1.74 -7.85 32.31
CA LYS A 44 -2.69 -8.41 31.32
C LYS A 44 -3.57 -7.32 30.71
N TRP A 45 -4.10 -6.41 31.54
CA TRP A 45 -4.97 -5.33 31.07
C TRP A 45 -4.24 -4.24 30.30
N VAL A 46 -2.97 -3.97 30.60
CA VAL A 46 -2.13 -3.02 29.84
C VAL A 46 -1.82 -3.61 28.47
N GLU A 47 -1.38 -4.86 28.40
CA GLU A 47 -1.06 -5.58 27.16
C GLU A 47 -2.30 -5.70 26.26
N SER A 48 -3.48 -5.93 26.85
CA SER A 48 -4.75 -6.02 26.12
C SER A 48 -5.35 -4.65 25.75
N GLY A 49 -4.68 -3.54 26.08
CA GLY A 49 -5.18 -2.18 25.86
C GLY A 49 -6.44 -1.81 26.66
N LEU A 50 -6.82 -2.63 27.66
CA LEU A 50 -8.02 -2.45 28.50
C LEU A 50 -7.84 -1.33 29.54
N ILE A 51 -6.59 -1.08 29.92
CA ILE A 51 -6.22 0.05 30.77
C ILE A 51 -5.05 0.79 30.14
N LYS A 52 -5.19 2.10 30.00
CA LYS A 52 -4.07 2.97 29.62
C LYS A 52 -3.39 3.47 30.90
N GLY A 53 -2.05 3.43 30.90
CA GLY A 53 -1.24 4.11 31.91
C GLY A 53 -1.40 5.63 31.82
N TYR A 54 -0.89 6.34 32.83
CA TYR A 54 -0.77 7.79 32.80
C TYR A 54 0.38 8.21 31.87
N LYS A 55 0.43 9.49 31.50
CA LYS A 55 1.49 10.04 30.62
C LYS A 55 2.92 9.83 31.15
N ASP A 56 3.05 9.58 32.45
CA ASP A 56 4.31 9.29 33.14
C ASP A 56 4.69 7.79 33.10
N GLY A 57 3.93 6.95 32.39
CA GLY A 57 4.16 5.50 32.26
C GLY A 57 3.65 4.66 33.43
N SER A 58 3.10 5.28 34.48
CA SER A 58 2.57 4.57 35.66
C SER A 58 1.12 4.10 35.48
N VAL A 59 0.68 3.12 36.28
CA VAL A 59 -0.73 2.67 36.31
C VAL A 59 -1.49 3.17 37.54
N LYS A 60 -0.76 3.57 38.59
CA LYS A 60 -1.25 4.09 39.88
C LYS A 60 -2.27 3.15 40.53
N PRO A 61 -1.87 1.90 40.87
CA PRO A 61 -2.78 0.85 41.32
C PRO A 61 -3.59 1.22 42.57
N ASP A 62 -3.00 1.96 43.50
CA ASP A 62 -3.62 2.32 44.78
C ASP A 62 -4.43 3.62 44.75
N VAL A 63 -4.51 4.31 43.61
CA VAL A 63 -5.29 5.56 43.51
C VAL A 63 -6.78 5.23 43.44
N PRO A 64 -7.61 5.83 44.30
CA PRO A 64 -9.06 5.73 44.19
C PRO A 64 -9.58 6.31 42.87
N ILE A 65 -10.52 5.62 42.22
CA ILE A 65 -11.02 6.04 40.90
C ILE A 65 -12.41 6.66 40.95
N LYS A 66 -12.64 7.60 40.04
CA LYS A 66 -13.92 8.27 39.83
C LYS A 66 -14.93 7.32 39.17
N ARG A 67 -16.22 7.67 39.28
CA ARG A 67 -17.32 6.95 38.64
C ARG A 67 -17.17 6.90 37.12
N SER A 68 -16.72 7.99 36.48
CA SER A 68 -16.42 8.00 35.05
C SER A 68 -15.30 7.04 34.64
N GLU A 69 -14.23 6.96 35.44
CA GLU A 69 -13.11 6.06 35.17
C GLU A 69 -13.53 4.60 35.34
N PHE A 70 -14.32 4.29 36.37
CA PHE A 70 -14.85 2.95 36.59
C PHE A 70 -15.75 2.48 35.43
N VAL A 71 -16.67 3.34 34.98
CA VAL A 71 -17.56 3.06 33.86
C VAL A 71 -16.77 2.82 32.57
N ALA A 72 -15.78 3.66 32.28
CA ALA A 72 -14.93 3.50 31.10
C ALA A 72 -14.10 2.20 31.13
N LEU A 73 -13.64 1.76 32.31
CA LEU A 73 -12.96 0.47 32.46
C LEU A 73 -13.91 -0.70 32.21
N LEU A 74 -15.11 -0.65 32.80
CA LEU A 74 -16.11 -1.71 32.67
C LEU A 74 -16.64 -1.84 31.24
N ASN A 75 -16.94 -0.73 30.55
CA ASN A 75 -17.31 -0.74 29.13
C ASN A 75 -16.24 -1.37 28.25
N ARG A 76 -14.97 -1.00 28.47
CA ARG A 76 -13.86 -1.53 27.67
C ARG A 76 -13.64 -3.02 27.93
N ALA A 77 -13.69 -3.44 29.18
CA ALA A 77 -13.57 -4.84 29.57
C ALA A 77 -14.69 -5.71 28.96
N LEU A 78 -15.91 -5.16 28.87
CA LEU A 78 -17.08 -5.85 28.30
C LEU A 78 -17.26 -5.61 26.79
N LYS A 79 -16.42 -4.81 26.16
CA LYS A 79 -16.52 -4.37 24.75
C LYS A 79 -17.91 -3.80 24.39
N LEU A 80 -18.51 -3.03 25.31
CA LEU A 80 -19.81 -2.40 25.09
C LEU A 80 -19.66 -1.11 24.25
N SER A 81 -20.45 -0.98 23.17
CA SER A 81 -20.44 0.18 22.28
C SER A 81 -21.81 0.82 22.06
N ASP A 82 -22.90 0.12 22.36
CA ASP A 82 -24.25 0.60 22.11
C ASP A 82 -24.63 1.71 23.10
N ALA A 83 -24.72 2.95 22.60
CA ALA A 83 -25.03 4.13 23.40
C ALA A 83 -26.54 4.44 23.39
N GLN A 84 -27.04 4.96 24.51
CA GLN A 84 -28.37 5.55 24.57
C GLN A 84 -28.40 6.91 23.85
N ASN A 85 -29.38 7.11 22.96
CA ASN A 85 -29.63 8.40 22.33
C ASN A 85 -30.18 9.42 23.35
N ASN A 86 -29.75 10.68 23.25
CA ASN A 86 -30.25 11.82 24.03
C ASN A 86 -30.19 11.60 25.56
N LEU A 87 -29.07 11.11 26.08
CA LEU A 87 -28.85 10.96 27.52
C LEU A 87 -28.90 12.31 28.24
N THR A 88 -29.73 12.42 29.29
CA THR A 88 -29.88 13.65 30.07
C THR A 88 -29.52 13.44 31.54
N PHE A 89 -28.45 14.12 31.98
CA PHE A 89 -28.10 14.30 33.39
C PHE A 89 -27.66 15.74 33.61
N GLY A 90 -28.10 16.36 34.71
CA GLY A 90 -27.84 17.78 35.00
C GLY A 90 -26.37 18.12 35.29
N ASP A 91 -25.52 17.12 35.52
CA ASP A 91 -24.08 17.26 35.84
C ASP A 91 -23.15 16.55 34.83
N LEU A 92 -23.69 16.12 33.68
CA LEU A 92 -22.93 15.46 32.62
C LEU A 92 -23.29 16.07 31.24
N PRO A 93 -22.61 17.16 30.82
CA PRO A 93 -22.80 17.74 29.50
C PRO A 93 -22.25 16.82 28.39
N THR A 94 -22.79 16.95 27.17
CA THR A 94 -22.36 16.19 25.98
C THR A 94 -20.88 16.36 25.61
N THR A 95 -20.28 17.48 26.03
CA THR A 95 -18.86 17.79 25.83
C THR A 95 -17.94 17.11 26.85
N ASN A 96 -18.48 16.46 27.88
CA ASN A 96 -17.67 15.73 28.86
C ASN A 96 -17.11 14.46 28.21
N TRP A 97 -15.82 14.17 28.43
CA TRP A 97 -15.14 13.00 27.86
C TRP A 97 -15.85 11.67 28.20
N ALA A 98 -16.50 11.59 29.36
CA ALA A 98 -17.19 10.39 29.82
C ALA A 98 -18.63 10.28 29.32
N TYR A 99 -19.15 11.27 28.59
CA TYR A 99 -20.56 11.28 28.16
C TYR A 99 -20.93 10.01 27.38
N GLY A 100 -20.09 9.61 26.41
CA GLY A 100 -20.29 8.39 25.63
C GLY A 100 -20.31 7.12 26.50
N ASP A 101 -19.36 7.01 27.42
CA ASP A 101 -19.27 5.87 28.35
C ASP A 101 -20.51 5.74 29.24
N PHE A 102 -21.05 6.85 29.74
CA PHE A 102 -22.30 6.84 30.51
C PHE A 102 -23.52 6.51 29.65
N ALA A 103 -23.56 6.96 28.38
CA ALA A 103 -24.64 6.61 27.46
C ALA A 103 -24.68 5.09 27.20
N ILE A 104 -23.51 4.46 27.05
CA ILE A 104 -23.36 3.01 26.94
C ILE A 104 -23.80 2.32 28.24
N ALA A 105 -23.34 2.82 29.39
CA ALA A 105 -23.65 2.22 30.68
C ALA A 105 -25.15 2.21 31.02
N VAL A 106 -25.85 3.29 30.67
CA VAL A 106 -27.30 3.42 30.85
C VAL A 106 -28.04 2.51 29.88
N LYS A 107 -27.61 2.46 28.60
CA LYS A 107 -28.20 1.55 27.60
C LYS A 107 -28.03 0.08 27.98
N ALA A 108 -26.86 -0.28 28.50
CA ALA A 108 -26.54 -1.62 28.99
C ALA A 108 -27.25 -1.96 30.33
N GLY A 109 -27.89 -0.99 30.98
CA GLY A 109 -28.73 -1.19 32.16
C GLY A 109 -27.97 -1.35 33.48
N TYR A 110 -26.64 -1.17 33.50
CA TYR A 110 -25.84 -1.35 34.72
C TYR A 110 -25.60 -0.05 35.51
N LEU A 111 -25.90 1.11 34.91
CA LEU A 111 -25.80 2.41 35.56
C LEU A 111 -27.13 3.17 35.50
N GLN A 112 -27.51 3.75 36.63
CA GLN A 112 -28.62 4.69 36.73
C GLN A 112 -28.16 5.92 37.52
N GLY A 113 -28.65 7.11 37.15
CA GLY A 113 -28.44 8.33 37.93
C GLY A 113 -29.40 8.46 39.11
N THR A 114 -29.13 9.42 40.00
CA THR A 114 -29.97 9.71 41.16
C THR A 114 -30.31 11.20 41.20
N GLY A 115 -31.60 11.53 41.28
CA GLY A 115 -32.06 12.92 41.29
C GLY A 115 -31.67 13.69 40.02
N GLY A 116 -31.67 13.02 38.86
CA GLY A 116 -31.28 13.61 37.58
C GLY A 116 -29.78 13.85 37.39
N LYS A 117 -28.92 13.29 38.25
CA LYS A 117 -27.46 13.43 38.19
C LYS A 117 -26.74 12.08 38.04
N ALA A 118 -25.63 12.08 37.31
CA ALA A 118 -24.76 10.92 37.06
C ALA A 118 -23.55 10.84 38.00
N TYR A 119 -23.16 11.96 38.62
CA TYR A 119 -22.00 12.11 39.51
C TYR A 119 -20.67 11.62 38.92
N PRO A 120 -20.29 12.04 37.69
CA PRO A 120 -19.14 11.47 36.98
C PRO A 120 -17.80 11.68 37.71
N ASN A 121 -17.66 12.77 38.47
CA ASN A 121 -16.42 13.13 39.16
C ASN A 121 -16.32 12.62 40.60
N ARG A 122 -17.36 11.97 41.13
CA ARG A 122 -17.35 11.42 42.49
C ARG A 122 -16.53 10.13 42.51
N LEU A 123 -15.79 9.89 43.60
CA LEU A 123 -15.13 8.60 43.82
C LEU A 123 -16.18 7.48 43.92
N THR A 124 -15.86 6.34 43.33
CA THR A 124 -16.74 5.16 43.35
C THR A 124 -16.51 4.37 44.63
N THR A 125 -17.55 4.14 45.41
CA THR A 125 -17.42 3.27 46.60
C THR A 125 -17.38 1.79 46.21
N ARG A 126 -16.80 0.94 47.05
CA ARG A 126 -16.72 -0.51 46.81
C ARG A 126 -18.12 -1.15 46.63
N GLN A 127 -19.11 -0.72 47.41
CA GLN A 127 -20.49 -1.19 47.25
C GLN A 127 -21.17 -0.70 45.96
N GLU A 128 -20.83 0.49 45.46
CA GLU A 128 -21.32 0.98 44.16
C GLU A 128 -20.68 0.23 42.99
N ALA A 129 -19.37 -0.04 43.08
CA ALA A 129 -18.66 -0.87 42.10
C ALA A 129 -19.25 -2.27 42.04
N ALA A 130 -19.55 -2.88 43.19
CA ALA A 130 -20.20 -4.20 43.27
C ALA A 130 -21.55 -4.22 42.53
N VAL A 131 -22.41 -3.23 42.77
CA VAL A 131 -23.71 -3.15 42.06
C VAL A 131 -23.55 -2.97 40.56
N MET A 132 -22.61 -2.13 40.11
CA MET A 132 -22.37 -1.95 38.67
C MET A 132 -21.85 -3.23 38.01
N ILE A 133 -20.93 -3.96 38.65
CA ILE A 133 -20.43 -5.24 38.15
C ILE A 133 -21.56 -6.27 38.10
N ALA A 134 -22.26 -6.51 39.21
CA ALA A 134 -23.32 -7.51 39.26
C ALA A 134 -24.39 -7.27 38.19
N LYS A 135 -24.80 -6.02 37.96
CA LYS A 135 -25.76 -5.66 36.91
C LYS A 135 -25.19 -5.85 35.49
N ALA A 136 -23.95 -5.42 35.25
CA ALA A 136 -23.33 -5.53 33.93
C ALA A 136 -23.15 -6.99 33.50
N PHE A 137 -22.91 -7.87 34.46
CA PHE A 137 -22.77 -9.32 34.26
C PHE A 137 -24.09 -10.09 34.42
N LYS A 138 -25.20 -9.41 34.71
CA LYS A 138 -26.53 -9.99 34.95
C LYS A 138 -26.48 -11.16 35.95
N LEU A 139 -25.70 -11.01 37.02
CA LEU A 139 -25.61 -12.04 38.05
C LEU A 139 -26.95 -12.13 38.78
N ASP A 140 -27.45 -13.36 38.91
CA ASP A 140 -28.70 -13.61 39.63
C ASP A 140 -28.56 -13.15 41.09
N SER A 141 -29.64 -12.56 41.60
CA SER A 141 -29.73 -12.24 43.03
C SER A 141 -29.92 -13.55 43.79
N VAL A 142 -28.91 -13.95 44.55
CA VAL A 142 -29.00 -15.16 45.37
C VAL A 142 -29.86 -14.83 46.58
N ALA A 143 -31.12 -15.25 46.58
CA ALA A 143 -32.00 -15.08 47.72
C ALA A 143 -31.55 -16.00 48.86
N GLY A 144 -31.18 -15.42 50.01
CA GLY A 144 -31.05 -16.15 51.28
C GLY A 144 -29.64 -16.41 51.82
N GLU A 145 -28.58 -15.83 51.26
CA GLU A 145 -27.23 -15.87 51.88
C GLU A 145 -26.75 -14.49 52.35
N ASP A 146 -26.14 -14.47 53.53
CA ASP A 146 -25.87 -13.28 54.34
C ASP A 146 -24.45 -12.77 54.11
N VAL A 147 -24.32 -11.47 53.86
CA VAL A 147 -23.06 -10.69 53.83
C VAL A 147 -22.23 -10.79 55.13
N SER A 148 -22.72 -11.52 56.14
CA SER A 148 -22.05 -11.98 57.35
C SER A 148 -20.62 -12.53 57.21
N VAL A 149 -20.20 -12.93 56.01
CA VAL A 149 -18.78 -13.28 55.73
C VAL A 149 -17.83 -12.09 55.96
N PHE A 150 -18.36 -10.86 55.89
CA PHE A 150 -17.63 -9.63 56.17
C PHE A 150 -17.91 -9.14 57.60
N LYS A 151 -16.86 -8.77 58.33
CA LYS A 151 -16.98 -8.29 59.72
C LYS A 151 -17.67 -6.93 59.86
N ASP A 152 -17.69 -6.14 58.78
CA ASP A 152 -18.33 -4.83 58.68
C ASP A 152 -19.63 -4.88 57.84
N ALA A 153 -20.32 -6.03 57.88
CA ALA A 153 -21.59 -6.25 57.18
C ALA A 153 -22.69 -5.25 57.58
N ASP A 154 -22.63 -4.69 58.78
CA ASP A 154 -23.54 -3.66 59.30
C ASP A 154 -23.40 -2.31 58.56
N GLN A 155 -22.25 -2.05 57.93
CA GLN A 155 -21.99 -0.84 57.14
C GLN A 155 -22.45 -0.95 55.68
N ILE A 156 -22.87 -2.14 55.23
CA ILE A 156 -23.33 -2.40 53.87
C ILE A 156 -24.75 -1.87 53.68
N ALA A 157 -24.93 -0.96 52.74
CA ALA A 157 -26.24 -0.39 52.47
C ALA A 157 -27.19 -1.45 51.87
N SER A 158 -28.46 -1.45 52.31
CA SER A 158 -29.45 -2.47 51.93
C SER A 158 -29.59 -2.66 50.41
N TRP A 159 -29.48 -1.59 49.63
CA TRP A 159 -29.59 -1.63 48.16
C TRP A 159 -28.43 -2.34 47.45
N SER A 160 -27.33 -2.60 48.15
CA SER A 160 -26.12 -3.22 47.60
C SER A 160 -25.91 -4.67 48.06
N LYS A 161 -26.69 -5.13 49.05
CA LYS A 161 -26.48 -6.43 49.69
C LYS A 161 -26.51 -7.58 48.70
N ASP A 162 -27.54 -7.67 47.87
CA ASP A 162 -27.68 -8.76 46.90
C ASP A 162 -26.51 -8.82 45.91
N ALA A 163 -26.08 -7.67 45.40
CA ALA A 163 -24.94 -7.60 44.48
C ALA A 163 -23.63 -8.02 45.16
N ILE A 164 -23.41 -7.59 46.41
CA ILE A 164 -22.23 -7.95 47.18
C ILE A 164 -22.24 -9.45 47.52
N THR A 165 -23.38 -10.00 47.94
CA THR A 165 -23.55 -11.44 48.17
C THR A 165 -23.20 -12.22 46.91
N SER A 166 -23.84 -11.91 45.77
CA SER A 166 -23.59 -12.63 44.51
C SER A 166 -22.11 -12.57 44.09
N LEU A 167 -21.44 -11.43 44.25
CA LEU A 167 -20.02 -11.30 43.90
C LEU A 167 -19.08 -11.99 44.91
N ALA A 168 -19.43 -12.02 46.19
CA ALA A 168 -18.66 -12.71 47.22
C ALA A 168 -18.73 -14.23 47.04
N THR A 169 -19.94 -14.78 46.83
CA THR A 169 -20.16 -16.22 46.57
C THR A 169 -19.40 -16.69 45.32
N ASN A 170 -19.31 -15.83 44.30
CA ASN A 170 -18.57 -16.12 43.07
C ASN A 170 -17.07 -15.76 43.14
N ASN A 171 -16.52 -15.47 44.32
CA ASN A 171 -15.10 -15.11 44.53
C ASN A 171 -14.59 -13.87 43.76
N VAL A 172 -15.51 -13.04 43.24
CA VAL A 172 -15.18 -11.81 42.52
C VAL A 172 -14.80 -10.69 43.47
N LEU A 173 -15.52 -10.57 44.59
CA LEU A 173 -15.28 -9.56 45.60
C LEU A 173 -14.80 -10.21 46.89
N LYS A 174 -13.63 -9.80 47.37
CA LYS A 174 -13.02 -10.31 48.60
C LYS A 174 -12.83 -9.20 49.62
N GLY A 175 -12.89 -9.58 50.89
CA GLY A 175 -12.56 -8.70 52.02
C GLY A 175 -11.06 -8.47 52.11
N ASP A 176 -10.66 -7.48 52.90
CA ASP A 176 -9.27 -7.25 53.24
C ASP A 176 -8.71 -8.36 54.16
N THR A 177 -7.42 -8.31 54.48
CA THR A 177 -6.75 -9.29 55.36
C THR A 177 -7.33 -9.35 56.78
N LYS A 178 -8.15 -8.37 57.19
CA LYS A 178 -8.83 -8.35 58.49
C LYS A 178 -10.24 -8.92 58.42
N GLY A 179 -10.74 -9.24 57.21
CA GLY A 179 -12.07 -9.77 56.96
C GLY A 179 -13.14 -8.69 56.76
N ASN A 180 -12.76 -7.44 56.44
CA ASN A 180 -13.71 -6.35 56.18
C ASN A 180 -13.88 -6.11 54.68
N LEU A 181 -15.09 -5.82 54.23
CA LEU A 181 -15.37 -5.41 52.85
C LEU A 181 -14.99 -3.95 52.60
N ARG A 182 -15.14 -3.08 53.61
CA ARG A 182 -15.03 -1.62 53.54
C ARG A 182 -16.01 -1.02 52.52
N PRO A 183 -17.33 -1.26 52.65
CA PRO A 183 -18.30 -0.98 51.59
C PRO A 183 -18.38 0.48 51.16
N GLN A 184 -18.16 1.41 52.10
CA GLN A 184 -18.21 2.86 51.86
C GLN A 184 -16.86 3.46 51.43
N ALA A 185 -15.77 2.68 51.48
CA ALA A 185 -14.47 3.14 51.02
C ALA A 185 -14.45 3.28 49.50
N ALA A 186 -13.68 4.25 48.99
CA ALA A 186 -13.47 4.39 47.56
C ALA A 186 -12.65 3.20 47.03
N ILE A 187 -13.09 2.61 45.92
CA ILE A 187 -12.38 1.50 45.28
C ILE A 187 -11.11 2.01 44.60
N THR A 188 -9.99 1.31 44.80
CA THR A 188 -8.75 1.65 44.10
C THR A 188 -8.79 1.15 42.65
N ARG A 189 -7.92 1.71 41.81
CA ARG A 189 -7.79 1.31 40.41
C ARG A 189 -7.46 -0.18 40.26
N ALA A 190 -6.56 -0.71 41.08
CA ALA A 190 -6.22 -2.12 41.10
C ALA A 190 -7.37 -3.00 41.58
N GLU A 191 -8.06 -2.60 42.65
CA GLU A 191 -9.24 -3.33 43.15
C GLU A 191 -10.34 -3.40 42.09
N ALA A 192 -10.57 -2.31 41.35
CA ALA A 192 -11.55 -2.28 40.26
C ALA A 192 -11.16 -3.21 39.11
N VAL A 193 -9.91 -3.15 38.63
CA VAL A 193 -9.41 -4.01 37.55
C VAL A 193 -9.51 -5.48 37.93
N VAL A 194 -9.07 -5.84 39.14
CA VAL A 194 -9.11 -7.24 39.60
C VAL A 194 -10.54 -7.74 39.74
N ALA A 195 -11.45 -6.93 40.30
CA ALA A 195 -12.85 -7.32 40.43
C ALA A 195 -13.53 -7.50 39.05
N ILE A 196 -13.24 -6.62 38.08
CA ILE A 196 -13.80 -6.76 36.74
C ILE A 196 -13.20 -7.99 36.03
N ASP A 197 -11.89 -8.23 36.15
CA ASP A 197 -11.23 -9.39 35.55
C ASP A 197 -11.75 -10.71 36.13
N ALA A 198 -11.96 -10.77 37.44
CA ALA A 198 -12.58 -11.92 38.09
C ALA A 198 -14.05 -12.11 37.65
N ALA A 199 -14.81 -11.03 37.47
CA ALA A 199 -16.17 -11.11 36.93
C ALA A 199 -16.22 -11.61 35.49
N LEU A 200 -15.21 -11.25 34.66
CA LEU A 200 -15.07 -11.77 33.30
C LEU A 200 -14.95 -13.30 33.27
N ALA A 201 -14.31 -13.89 34.27
CA ALA A 201 -14.20 -15.34 34.41
C ALA A 201 -15.52 -16.05 34.80
N LEU A 202 -16.56 -15.30 35.23
CA LEU A 202 -17.89 -15.84 35.52
C LEU A 202 -18.78 -15.95 34.29
N LYS A 203 -18.45 -15.25 33.18
CA LYS A 203 -19.08 -15.59 31.91
C LYS A 203 -18.69 -17.04 31.62
N PRO A 204 -19.65 -17.95 31.37
CA PRO A 204 -19.29 -19.29 30.94
C PRO A 204 -18.32 -19.11 29.78
N ALA A 205 -17.13 -19.73 29.87
CA ALA A 205 -16.24 -19.81 28.72
C ALA A 205 -17.13 -20.29 27.58
N ALA A 206 -17.35 -19.43 26.58
CA ALA A 206 -18.18 -19.79 25.45
C ALA A 206 -17.63 -21.14 24.99
N THR A 207 -18.44 -22.20 25.06
CA THR A 207 -18.01 -23.52 24.64
C THR A 207 -17.46 -23.34 23.23
N ALA A 208 -16.17 -23.62 23.06
CA ALA A 208 -15.49 -23.27 21.82
C ALA A 208 -16.28 -23.82 20.64
N LYS A 209 -16.50 -22.99 19.62
CA LYS A 209 -17.21 -23.43 18.43
C LYS A 209 -16.32 -24.45 17.72
N VAL A 210 -16.75 -25.71 17.69
CA VAL A 210 -15.99 -26.80 17.08
C VAL A 210 -16.48 -27.05 15.65
N PHE A 211 -15.54 -27.08 14.71
CA PHE A 211 -15.71 -27.53 13.33
C PHE A 211 -15.04 -28.92 13.19
N ASP A 212 -15.81 -29.97 13.42
CA ASP A 212 -15.36 -31.38 13.47
C ASP A 212 -15.72 -32.19 12.22
N LYS A 213 -16.12 -31.52 11.14
CA LYS A 213 -16.40 -32.09 9.82
C LYS A 213 -15.80 -31.21 8.74
N ALA A 214 -15.29 -31.83 7.67
CA ALA A 214 -14.89 -31.14 6.45
C ALA A 214 -16.02 -30.25 5.90
N GLY A 215 -15.65 -29.11 5.31
CA GLY A 215 -16.61 -28.20 4.71
C GLY A 215 -16.17 -26.73 4.75
N VAL A 216 -16.93 -25.90 4.04
CA VAL A 216 -16.77 -24.44 4.05
C VAL A 216 -17.77 -23.84 5.03
N TYR A 217 -17.27 -23.03 5.95
CA TYR A 217 -18.05 -22.38 6.99
C TYR A 217 -17.93 -20.87 6.86
N GLY A 218 -19.07 -20.17 6.92
CA GLY A 218 -19.18 -18.72 6.79
C GLY A 218 -19.80 -18.27 5.48
N SER A 219 -20.50 -17.14 5.52
CA SER A 219 -21.16 -16.52 4.38
C SER A 219 -20.18 -16.10 3.28
N THR A 220 -20.64 -16.01 2.03
CA THR A 220 -19.88 -15.45 0.90
C THR A 220 -19.95 -13.92 0.84
N ASP A 221 -20.99 -13.32 1.43
CA ASP A 221 -21.36 -11.92 1.18
C ASP A 221 -21.28 -11.04 2.44
N LYS A 222 -21.15 -11.66 3.62
CA LYS A 222 -21.22 -10.97 4.92
C LYS A 222 -20.19 -11.52 5.88
N THR A 223 -19.53 -10.62 6.62
CA THR A 223 -18.65 -11.01 7.71
C THR A 223 -19.45 -11.47 8.93
N GLU A 224 -19.26 -12.71 9.36
CA GLU A 224 -19.86 -13.26 10.58
C GLU A 224 -18.92 -13.07 11.77
N THR A 225 -19.45 -12.86 12.98
CA THR A 225 -18.63 -12.78 14.20
C THR A 225 -18.91 -13.97 15.11
N ILE A 226 -17.86 -14.74 15.44
CA ILE A 226 -17.92 -15.79 16.46
C ILE A 226 -17.37 -15.20 17.77
N GLU A 227 -18.24 -15.12 18.76
CA GLU A 227 -17.85 -14.71 20.12
C GLU A 227 -17.22 -15.88 20.87
N GLY A 228 -15.94 -15.73 21.24
CA GLY A 228 -15.17 -16.75 21.96
C GLY A 228 -14.24 -17.59 21.08
N ASP A 229 -13.85 -18.74 21.60
CA ASP A 229 -12.83 -19.60 21.00
C ASP A 229 -13.42 -20.49 19.88
N VAL A 230 -12.59 -20.85 18.91
CA VAL A 230 -12.91 -21.73 17.79
C VAL A 230 -11.91 -22.89 17.74
N VAL A 231 -12.39 -24.10 17.48
CA VAL A 231 -11.55 -25.29 17.28
C VAL A 231 -11.87 -25.92 15.93
N ILE A 232 -10.87 -26.08 15.08
CA ILE A 232 -10.92 -26.89 13.86
C ILE A 232 -10.40 -28.29 14.21
N ALA A 233 -11.25 -29.30 14.04
CA ALA A 233 -11.03 -30.67 14.50
C ALA A 233 -11.19 -31.74 13.40
N ALA A 234 -11.32 -31.32 12.14
CA ALA A 234 -11.33 -32.17 10.96
C ALA A 234 -10.50 -31.55 9.84
N ASP A 235 -10.07 -32.38 8.90
CA ASP A 235 -9.41 -31.97 7.66
C ASP A 235 -10.40 -31.34 6.66
N ASN A 236 -9.86 -30.63 5.67
CA ASN A 236 -10.60 -29.95 4.61
C ASN A 236 -11.66 -28.97 5.15
N VAL A 237 -11.31 -28.24 6.21
CA VAL A 237 -12.14 -27.18 6.79
C VAL A 237 -11.69 -25.83 6.25
N THR A 238 -12.62 -25.10 5.63
CA THR A 238 -12.43 -23.71 5.24
C THR A 238 -13.28 -22.82 6.14
N LEU A 239 -12.67 -21.87 6.84
CA LEU A 239 -13.38 -20.76 7.46
C LEU A 239 -13.28 -19.56 6.52
N GLN A 240 -14.41 -18.91 6.23
CA GLN A 240 -14.44 -17.75 5.33
C GLN A 240 -15.28 -16.59 5.86
N ASN A 241 -14.83 -15.36 5.62
CA ASN A 241 -15.53 -14.12 5.99
C ASN A 241 -15.96 -14.11 7.47
N MET A 242 -15.01 -14.32 8.39
CA MET A 242 -15.29 -14.40 9.83
C MET A 242 -14.40 -13.51 10.67
N VAL A 243 -14.95 -13.01 11.77
CA VAL A 243 -14.20 -12.42 12.89
C VAL A 243 -14.34 -13.33 14.10
N ILE A 244 -13.22 -13.89 14.58
CA ILE A 244 -13.14 -14.71 15.78
C ILE A 244 -12.62 -13.82 16.91
N THR A 245 -13.44 -13.59 17.95
CA THR A 245 -13.07 -12.68 19.04
C THR A 245 -12.16 -13.32 20.10
N GLY A 246 -12.12 -14.65 20.17
CA GLY A 246 -11.23 -15.45 21.01
C GLY A 246 -10.09 -16.12 20.24
N ASN A 247 -9.61 -17.24 20.76
CA ASN A 247 -8.53 -18.03 20.18
C ASN A 247 -9.05 -18.95 19.06
N LEU A 248 -8.19 -19.23 18.08
CA LEU A 248 -8.43 -20.25 17.06
C LEU A 248 -7.48 -21.43 17.32
N THR A 249 -7.97 -22.66 17.31
CA THR A 249 -7.12 -23.86 17.43
C THR A 249 -7.31 -24.78 16.24
N VAL A 250 -6.27 -24.94 15.41
CA VAL A 250 -6.15 -26.06 14.48
C VAL A 250 -5.65 -27.26 15.27
N SER A 251 -6.58 -28.11 15.71
CA SER A 251 -6.26 -29.17 16.68
C SER A 251 -5.47 -30.32 16.04
N ALA A 252 -4.79 -31.11 16.87
CA ALA A 252 -4.07 -32.31 16.42
C ALA A 252 -4.97 -33.35 15.70
N LYS A 253 -6.30 -33.28 15.86
CA LYS A 253 -7.25 -34.15 15.16
C LYS A 253 -7.28 -33.92 13.64
N VAL A 254 -6.84 -32.75 13.16
CA VAL A 254 -6.66 -32.46 11.73
C VAL A 254 -5.59 -33.39 11.11
N GLY A 255 -4.67 -33.93 11.91
CA GLY A 255 -3.61 -34.80 11.41
C GLY A 255 -2.69 -34.06 10.45
N ASP A 256 -2.51 -34.59 9.24
CA ASP A 256 -1.78 -33.95 8.13
C ASP A 256 -2.72 -33.34 7.07
N GLY A 257 -4.01 -33.24 7.39
CA GLY A 257 -5.04 -32.70 6.51
C GLY A 257 -4.98 -31.18 6.34
N ASP A 258 -5.83 -30.68 5.44
CA ASP A 258 -5.79 -29.27 5.02
C ASP A 258 -6.79 -28.37 5.78
N VAL A 259 -6.44 -27.10 5.95
CA VAL A 259 -7.27 -26.06 6.56
C VAL A 259 -7.05 -24.75 5.83
N THR A 260 -8.14 -24.04 5.54
CA THR A 260 -8.09 -22.73 4.88
C THR A 260 -8.79 -21.67 5.72
N LEU A 261 -8.14 -20.52 5.88
CA LEU A 261 -8.70 -19.31 6.47
C LEU A 261 -8.75 -18.24 5.37
N LYS A 262 -9.95 -17.82 4.98
CA LYS A 262 -10.16 -16.85 3.88
C LYS A 262 -10.94 -15.64 4.35
N HIS A 263 -10.37 -14.44 4.33
CA HIS A 263 -11.01 -13.25 4.94
C HIS A 263 -11.39 -13.48 6.42
N VAL A 264 -10.50 -14.12 7.18
CA VAL A 264 -10.70 -14.41 8.60
C VAL A 264 -9.85 -13.46 9.44
N THR A 265 -10.46 -12.79 10.42
CA THR A 265 -9.74 -12.03 11.45
C THR A 265 -9.80 -12.79 12.77
N VAL A 266 -8.64 -13.17 13.32
CA VAL A 266 -8.53 -13.76 14.66
C VAL A 266 -7.96 -12.73 15.61
N LYS A 267 -8.77 -12.29 16.59
CA LYS A 267 -8.36 -11.32 17.62
C LYS A 267 -7.59 -11.94 18.78
N GLY A 268 -7.67 -13.26 18.96
CA GLY A 268 -6.89 -14.02 19.93
C GLY A 268 -5.64 -14.64 19.33
N THR A 269 -5.16 -15.71 19.97
CA THR A 269 -4.04 -16.53 19.48
C THR A 269 -4.55 -17.67 18.61
N THR A 270 -3.88 -17.91 17.49
CA THR A 270 -4.08 -19.07 16.63
C THR A 270 -3.06 -20.15 17.00
N HIS A 271 -3.52 -21.27 17.55
CA HIS A 271 -2.72 -22.45 17.84
C HIS A 271 -2.75 -23.43 16.67
N VAL A 272 -1.59 -23.78 16.12
CA VAL A 272 -1.44 -24.73 15.02
C VAL A 272 -0.79 -26.00 15.54
N ASN A 273 -1.63 -26.99 15.87
CA ASN A 273 -1.22 -28.28 16.43
C ASN A 273 -1.44 -29.45 15.43
N GLY A 274 -2.08 -29.17 14.29
CA GLY A 274 -2.34 -30.09 13.18
C GLY A 274 -2.07 -29.43 11.82
N GLY A 275 -2.13 -30.19 10.74
CA GLY A 275 -1.74 -29.78 9.38
C GLY A 275 -0.48 -30.50 8.89
N GLY A 276 -0.40 -30.82 7.60
CA GLY A 276 0.74 -31.44 6.93
C GLY A 276 1.66 -30.45 6.17
N GLU A 277 2.55 -30.98 5.33
CA GLU A 277 3.52 -30.17 4.57
C GLU A 277 2.91 -29.35 3.41
N ASN A 278 1.63 -29.56 3.12
CA ASN A 278 0.88 -28.80 2.12
C ASN A 278 -0.39 -28.15 2.69
N SER A 279 -0.46 -27.95 3.99
CA SER A 279 -1.68 -27.45 4.63
C SER A 279 -1.57 -25.99 5.09
N ILE A 280 -2.62 -25.54 5.76
CA ILE A 280 -2.81 -24.25 6.42
C ILE A 280 -2.62 -23.08 5.45
N HIS A 281 -3.68 -22.80 4.72
CA HIS A 281 -3.79 -21.67 3.81
C HIS A 281 -4.40 -20.49 4.55
N VAL A 282 -3.70 -19.36 4.56
CA VAL A 282 -4.16 -18.10 5.15
C VAL A 282 -4.24 -17.08 4.02
N GLU A 283 -5.46 -16.81 3.57
CA GLU A 283 -5.79 -15.96 2.41
C GLU A 283 -6.55 -14.72 2.89
N ASP A 284 -6.06 -13.53 2.55
CA ASP A 284 -6.66 -12.23 2.88
C ASP A 284 -7.11 -12.11 4.35
N SER A 285 -6.32 -12.68 5.26
CA SER A 285 -6.71 -12.89 6.66
C SER A 285 -5.77 -12.17 7.62
N VAL A 286 -6.28 -11.80 8.80
CA VAL A 286 -5.51 -11.09 9.83
C VAL A 286 -5.41 -11.94 11.10
N LEU A 287 -4.19 -12.39 11.43
CA LEU A 287 -3.87 -13.18 12.61
C LEU A 287 -2.92 -12.38 13.50
N LEU A 288 -3.33 -12.06 14.73
CA LEU A 288 -2.47 -11.30 15.66
C LEU A 288 -1.28 -12.13 16.17
N ARG A 289 -1.52 -13.40 16.50
CA ARG A 289 -0.47 -14.29 16.99
C ARG A 289 -0.72 -15.70 16.54
N VAL A 290 0.31 -16.35 16.02
CA VAL A 290 0.30 -17.77 15.65
C VAL A 290 1.33 -18.50 16.49
N ILE A 291 0.95 -19.60 17.12
CA ILE A 291 1.86 -20.51 17.81
C ILE A 291 1.82 -21.86 17.09
N VAL A 292 2.98 -22.30 16.60
CA VAL A 292 3.11 -23.56 15.87
C VAL A 292 3.75 -24.60 16.80
N ASP A 293 2.93 -25.52 17.31
CA ASP A 293 3.33 -26.58 18.25
C ASP A 293 2.71 -27.92 17.83
N LYS A 294 3.14 -28.42 16.66
CA LYS A 294 2.74 -29.74 16.16
C LYS A 294 3.61 -30.80 16.82
N ALA A 295 2.97 -31.72 17.55
CA ALA A 295 3.64 -32.75 18.35
C ALA A 295 4.62 -33.64 17.54
N SER A 296 4.33 -33.88 16.26
CA SER A 296 5.20 -34.66 15.37
C SER A 296 4.97 -34.29 13.91
N GLY A 297 6.03 -34.29 13.10
CA GLY A 297 5.97 -33.95 11.68
C GLY A 297 6.24 -32.47 11.41
N LYS A 298 6.09 -32.06 10.15
CA LYS A 298 6.28 -30.69 9.69
C LYS A 298 4.95 -30.16 9.15
N VAL A 299 4.62 -28.92 9.49
CA VAL A 299 3.43 -28.22 8.97
C VAL A 299 3.86 -27.10 8.04
N ARG A 300 3.15 -26.92 6.92
CA ARG A 300 3.24 -25.71 6.11
C ARG A 300 2.19 -24.71 6.60
N ILE A 301 2.54 -23.43 6.59
CA ILE A 301 1.60 -22.31 6.70
C ILE A 301 1.93 -21.36 5.56
N VAL A 302 0.95 -21.12 4.68
CA VAL A 302 1.11 -20.23 3.53
C VAL A 302 0.26 -18.98 3.71
N ALA A 303 0.89 -17.80 3.67
CA ALA A 303 0.24 -16.49 3.65
C ALA A 303 0.03 -16.05 2.18
N ILE A 304 -1.19 -15.63 1.86
CA ILE A 304 -1.65 -15.32 0.50
C ILE A 304 -2.41 -13.99 0.50
N GLY A 305 -2.20 -13.16 -0.53
CA GLY A 305 -2.96 -11.92 -0.75
C GLY A 305 -2.69 -10.85 0.31
N GLU A 306 -3.74 -10.24 0.84
CA GLU A 306 -3.66 -9.17 1.87
C GLU A 306 -3.42 -9.71 3.30
N THR A 307 -2.95 -10.95 3.41
CA THR A 307 -2.75 -11.61 4.71
C THR A 307 -1.73 -10.88 5.58
N LYS A 308 -2.07 -10.72 6.87
CA LYS A 308 -1.20 -10.22 7.93
C LYS A 308 -1.12 -11.20 9.08
N VAL A 309 0.08 -11.67 9.38
CA VAL A 309 0.40 -12.43 10.57
C VAL A 309 1.44 -11.65 11.37
N TYR A 310 1.00 -11.02 12.46
CA TYR A 310 1.85 -10.08 13.20
C TYR A 310 2.98 -10.77 13.97
N ASP A 311 2.65 -11.82 14.74
CA ASP A 311 3.61 -12.62 15.50
C ASP A 311 3.46 -14.11 15.13
N VAL A 312 4.57 -14.77 14.79
CA VAL A 312 4.66 -16.23 14.67
C VAL A 312 5.68 -16.76 15.66
N ILE A 313 5.24 -17.61 16.60
CA ILE A 313 6.10 -18.32 17.53
C ILE A 313 6.17 -19.78 17.09
N VAL A 314 7.34 -20.20 16.64
CA VAL A 314 7.58 -21.55 16.13
C VAL A 314 8.18 -22.40 17.25
N GLN A 315 7.48 -23.45 17.65
CA GLN A 315 7.90 -24.45 18.65
C GLN A 315 8.07 -25.86 18.06
N SER A 316 7.70 -26.08 16.79
CA SER A 316 7.90 -27.35 16.06
C SER A 316 8.42 -27.12 14.64
N ALA A 317 8.80 -28.19 13.92
CA ALA A 317 9.23 -28.07 12.52
C ALA A 317 8.13 -27.45 11.64
N VAL A 318 8.49 -26.46 10.80
CA VAL A 318 7.54 -25.68 10.01
C VAL A 318 8.11 -25.29 8.64
N LYS A 319 7.23 -25.07 7.68
CA LYS A 319 7.50 -24.32 6.45
C LYS A 319 6.60 -23.09 6.43
N LEU A 320 7.17 -21.90 6.53
CA LEU A 320 6.46 -20.64 6.34
C LEU A 320 6.67 -20.18 4.89
N GLU A 321 5.57 -19.94 4.19
CA GLU A 321 5.57 -19.61 2.77
C GLU A 321 4.72 -18.36 2.50
N GLU A 322 5.27 -17.38 1.80
CA GLU A 322 4.51 -16.24 1.29
C GLU A 322 4.32 -16.39 -0.22
N SER A 323 3.06 -16.38 -0.65
CA SER A 323 2.69 -16.53 -2.04
C SER A 323 1.78 -15.38 -2.46
N ASN A 324 2.27 -14.52 -3.35
CA ASN A 324 1.51 -13.36 -3.86
C ASN A 324 0.97 -12.45 -2.73
N VAL A 325 1.77 -12.25 -1.68
CA VAL A 325 1.41 -11.35 -0.58
C VAL A 325 1.51 -9.90 -1.07
N THR A 326 0.44 -9.12 -0.87
CA THR A 326 0.34 -7.70 -1.25
C THR A 326 0.45 -6.76 -0.05
N ASP A 327 0.50 -7.30 1.16
CA ASP A 327 0.73 -6.58 2.42
C ASP A 327 1.95 -7.16 3.17
N SER A 328 1.95 -7.24 4.51
CA SER A 328 3.14 -7.65 5.29
C SER A 328 3.38 -9.16 5.41
N GLY A 329 2.43 -10.04 5.06
CA GLY A 329 2.61 -11.49 5.19
C GLY A 329 2.93 -11.91 6.63
N PHE A 330 4.08 -12.53 6.85
CA PHE A 330 4.62 -12.82 8.19
C PHE A 330 5.56 -11.70 8.66
N ALA A 331 5.09 -10.84 9.56
CA ALA A 331 5.88 -9.72 10.04
C ALA A 331 7.03 -10.16 10.99
N ASN A 332 6.69 -10.73 12.16
CA ASN A 332 7.68 -11.20 13.13
C ASN A 332 7.67 -12.72 13.26
N VAL A 333 8.81 -13.37 13.04
CA VAL A 333 8.98 -14.82 13.22
C VAL A 333 9.99 -15.10 14.33
N GLU A 334 9.54 -15.72 15.42
CA GLU A 334 10.40 -16.21 16.51
C GLU A 334 10.53 -17.73 16.45
N LEU A 335 11.77 -18.23 16.30
CA LEU A 335 12.09 -19.65 16.46
C LEU A 335 12.41 -19.89 17.93
N ALA A 336 11.38 -20.29 18.69
CA ALA A 336 11.38 -20.33 20.15
C ALA A 336 12.38 -21.35 20.70
N LYS A 337 12.83 -21.17 21.95
CA LYS A 337 13.79 -22.07 22.61
C LYS A 337 13.32 -23.52 22.70
N ASP A 338 12.01 -23.74 22.67
CA ASP A 338 11.39 -25.06 22.77
C ASP A 338 11.44 -25.85 21.45
N LEU A 339 11.92 -25.25 20.35
CA LEU A 339 12.08 -25.96 19.08
C LEU A 339 12.99 -27.19 19.27
N PRO A 340 12.54 -28.41 18.90
CA PRO A 340 13.32 -29.61 19.10
C PRO A 340 14.68 -29.56 18.39
N LYS A 341 15.67 -30.21 18.98
CA LYS A 341 16.96 -30.42 18.33
C LYS A 341 16.76 -31.05 16.94
N ASP A 342 17.54 -30.59 15.96
CA ASP A 342 17.51 -31.02 14.56
C ASP A 342 16.21 -30.69 13.80
N ALA A 343 15.27 -29.94 14.41
CA ALA A 343 14.09 -29.46 13.73
C ALA A 343 14.45 -28.56 12.53
N SER A 344 13.63 -28.66 11.48
CA SER A 344 13.80 -27.91 10.24
C SER A 344 12.75 -26.82 10.13
N VAL A 345 13.20 -25.60 9.86
CA VAL A 345 12.38 -24.43 9.58
C VAL A 345 12.70 -23.96 8.17
N ASP A 346 11.70 -23.93 7.29
CA ASP A 346 11.86 -23.40 5.94
C ASP A 346 11.14 -22.06 5.84
N LEU A 347 11.81 -21.05 5.29
CA LEU A 347 11.32 -19.70 5.09
C LEU A 347 11.37 -19.39 3.59
N ILE A 348 10.20 -19.28 2.96
CA ILE A 348 10.07 -18.95 1.53
C ILE A 348 9.21 -17.70 1.42
N GLY A 349 9.75 -16.58 0.97
CA GLY A 349 9.03 -15.30 1.00
C GLY A 349 9.90 -14.12 1.38
N LYS A 350 9.29 -13.01 1.77
CA LYS A 350 9.96 -11.80 2.24
C LYS A 350 9.64 -11.59 3.72
N PHE A 351 10.56 -11.96 4.58
CA PHE A 351 10.38 -11.83 6.02
C PHE A 351 11.08 -10.56 6.53
N GLU A 352 10.39 -9.76 7.33
CA GLU A 352 10.97 -8.56 7.94
C GLU A 352 11.93 -8.94 9.07
N ASP A 353 11.40 -9.57 10.13
CA ASP A 353 12.16 -9.91 11.34
C ASP A 353 12.09 -11.41 11.65
N VAL A 354 13.24 -12.07 11.65
CA VAL A 354 13.40 -13.47 12.06
C VAL A 354 14.36 -13.56 13.24
N ARG A 355 13.84 -13.97 14.40
CA ARG A 355 14.61 -14.12 15.63
C ARG A 355 14.76 -15.59 16.01
N VAL A 356 15.99 -16.05 16.11
CA VAL A 356 16.34 -17.43 16.45
C VAL A 356 16.77 -17.52 17.91
N LEU A 357 15.96 -18.20 18.73
CA LEU A 357 16.26 -18.48 20.14
C LEU A 357 16.66 -19.94 20.39
N ALA A 358 16.25 -20.87 19.50
CA ALA A 358 16.62 -22.28 19.56
C ALA A 358 18.06 -22.54 19.13
N ALA A 359 18.65 -23.60 19.69
CA ALA A 359 19.99 -24.09 19.35
C ALA A 359 19.91 -25.44 18.64
N ASN A 360 20.89 -25.75 17.78
CA ASN A 360 21.01 -27.01 17.05
C ASN A 360 19.82 -27.29 16.10
N ILE A 361 19.33 -26.27 15.40
CA ILE A 361 18.25 -26.40 14.41
C ILE A 361 18.75 -26.12 12.98
N LYS A 362 17.94 -26.48 11.99
CA LYS A 362 18.20 -26.23 10.57
C LYS A 362 17.22 -25.17 10.06
N ILE A 363 17.74 -24.06 9.57
CA ILE A 363 16.97 -22.97 8.99
C ILE A 363 17.30 -22.94 7.51
N ASN A 364 16.31 -23.14 6.65
CA ASN A 364 16.47 -23.11 5.21
C ASN A 364 15.75 -21.88 4.65
N ILE A 365 16.42 -21.13 3.79
CA ILE A 365 15.86 -20.02 3.03
C ILE A 365 16.06 -20.35 1.55
N PRO A 366 15.13 -21.10 0.93
CA PRO A 366 15.26 -21.55 -0.47
C PRO A 366 15.23 -20.41 -1.48
N SER A 367 14.38 -19.41 -1.26
CA SER A 367 14.21 -18.24 -2.11
C SER A 367 13.57 -17.09 -1.32
N GLY A 368 13.70 -15.86 -1.83
CA GLY A 368 13.14 -14.66 -1.20
C GLY A 368 14.15 -13.89 -0.35
N SER A 369 13.70 -13.18 0.67
CA SER A 369 14.56 -12.36 1.52
C SER A 369 14.21 -12.43 3.00
N VAL A 370 15.22 -12.26 3.84
CA VAL A 370 15.04 -11.91 5.25
C VAL A 370 15.74 -10.58 5.51
N ASP A 371 14.99 -9.57 5.92
CA ASP A 371 15.55 -8.24 6.13
C ASP A 371 16.44 -8.22 7.38
N ASN A 372 15.95 -8.75 8.50
CA ASN A 372 16.71 -8.86 9.75
C ASN A 372 16.63 -10.28 10.33
N LEU A 373 17.74 -11.01 10.23
CA LEU A 373 17.92 -12.32 10.83
C LEU A 373 18.82 -12.22 12.07
N VAL A 374 18.29 -12.48 13.26
CA VAL A 374 19.01 -12.40 14.53
C VAL A 374 19.12 -13.78 15.16
N VAL A 375 20.35 -14.27 15.35
CA VAL A 375 20.62 -15.47 16.15
C VAL A 375 21.03 -15.03 17.54
N ALA A 376 20.16 -15.26 18.53
CA ALA A 376 20.34 -14.76 19.89
C ALA A 376 21.43 -15.51 20.68
N ASP A 377 21.85 -14.90 21.79
CA ASP A 377 22.74 -15.54 22.76
C ASP A 377 22.13 -16.86 23.28
N GLY A 378 22.93 -17.92 23.29
CA GLY A 378 22.52 -19.28 23.63
C GLY A 378 21.95 -20.10 22.46
N ALA A 379 21.66 -19.51 21.30
CA ALA A 379 21.15 -20.18 20.11
C ALA A 379 22.29 -20.73 19.22
N ALA A 380 23.21 -21.51 19.79
CA ALA A 380 24.39 -21.99 19.09
C ALA A 380 24.15 -23.22 18.19
N ASN A 381 25.12 -23.52 17.32
CA ASN A 381 25.17 -24.69 16.45
C ASN A 381 24.01 -24.79 15.44
N ASN A 382 23.42 -23.66 15.09
CA ASN A 382 22.40 -23.61 14.05
C ASN A 382 23.05 -23.71 12.67
N THR A 383 22.40 -24.44 11.76
CA THR A 383 22.75 -24.44 10.34
C THR A 383 21.74 -23.58 9.59
N ILE A 384 22.22 -22.52 8.94
CA ILE A 384 21.40 -21.59 8.16
C ILE A 384 21.79 -21.75 6.69
N ASN A 385 20.91 -22.32 5.88
CA ASN A 385 21.10 -22.48 4.45
C ASN A 385 20.44 -21.33 3.70
N VAL A 386 21.24 -20.42 3.15
CA VAL A 386 20.79 -19.34 2.28
C VAL A 386 21.03 -19.79 0.83
N SER A 387 20.00 -20.28 0.17
CA SER A 387 20.08 -20.79 -1.20
C SER A 387 20.36 -19.69 -2.22
N LYS A 388 20.79 -20.05 -3.43
CA LYS A 388 21.21 -19.11 -4.49
C LYS A 388 20.20 -17.99 -4.80
N GLU A 389 18.90 -18.27 -4.67
CA GLU A 389 17.80 -17.34 -4.96
C GLU A 389 17.35 -16.55 -3.73
N ALA A 390 18.03 -16.73 -2.59
CA ALA A 390 17.71 -16.08 -1.34
C ALA A 390 18.75 -15.02 -0.96
N GLN A 391 18.31 -14.03 -0.19
CA GLN A 391 19.19 -13.04 0.41
C GLN A 391 18.85 -12.73 1.87
N VAL A 392 19.87 -12.36 2.64
CA VAL A 392 19.71 -11.80 3.99
C VAL A 392 20.29 -10.39 3.99
N LEU A 393 19.48 -9.37 4.25
CA LEU A 393 19.95 -7.97 4.21
C LEU A 393 20.77 -7.61 5.44
N LYS A 394 20.33 -8.04 6.62
CA LYS A 394 21.02 -7.87 7.89
C LYS A 394 20.99 -9.17 8.68
N LEU A 395 22.19 -9.65 8.98
CA LEU A 395 22.43 -10.79 9.84
C LEU A 395 23.09 -10.31 11.13
N VAL A 396 22.56 -10.70 12.29
CA VAL A 396 23.20 -10.46 13.59
C VAL A 396 23.41 -11.80 14.28
N LEU A 397 24.65 -12.12 14.63
CA LEU A 397 25.00 -13.35 15.34
C LEU A 397 25.52 -13.05 16.75
N ASP A 398 24.78 -13.52 17.76
CA ASP A 398 25.19 -13.58 19.17
C ASP A 398 25.59 -14.99 19.63
N ALA A 399 25.51 -15.98 18.74
CA ALA A 399 25.95 -17.35 18.99
C ALA A 399 26.54 -17.98 17.72
N VAL A 400 27.48 -18.91 17.91
CA VAL A 400 28.18 -19.60 16.80
C VAL A 400 27.18 -20.33 15.91
N SER A 401 27.20 -20.00 14.63
CA SER A 401 26.31 -20.59 13.61
C SER A 401 27.08 -20.98 12.36
N LYS A 402 26.53 -21.91 11.59
CA LYS A 402 27.06 -22.35 10.31
C LYS A 402 26.14 -21.89 9.18
N LEU A 403 26.63 -21.00 8.34
CA LEU A 403 25.94 -20.45 7.18
C LEU A 403 26.43 -21.14 5.91
N ILE A 404 25.51 -21.79 5.21
CA ILE A 404 25.77 -22.53 3.98
C ILE A 404 24.90 -22.00 2.83
N GLY A 405 25.16 -22.50 1.62
CA GLY A 405 24.43 -22.11 0.42
C GLY A 405 25.11 -21.00 -0.38
N ASP A 406 24.58 -20.74 -1.57
CA ASP A 406 25.14 -19.79 -2.54
C ASP A 406 24.40 -18.43 -2.58
N GLY A 407 23.48 -18.20 -1.64
CA GLY A 407 22.72 -16.95 -1.52
C GLY A 407 23.54 -15.79 -0.97
N LYS A 408 22.95 -14.59 -1.01
CA LYS A 408 23.63 -13.34 -0.64
C LYS A 408 23.40 -12.98 0.83
N ILE A 409 24.44 -12.54 1.52
CA ILE A 409 24.33 -11.89 2.83
C ILE A 409 24.95 -10.50 2.67
N GLU A 410 24.14 -9.45 2.79
CA GLU A 410 24.58 -8.07 2.58
C GLU A 410 25.41 -7.56 3.76
N ASN A 411 24.82 -7.50 4.95
CA ASN A 411 25.48 -7.01 6.16
C ASN A 411 25.44 -8.08 7.25
N ALA A 412 26.59 -8.42 7.82
CA ALA A 412 26.69 -9.36 8.92
C ALA A 412 27.41 -8.75 10.13
N THR A 413 26.71 -8.65 11.25
CA THR A 413 27.26 -8.27 12.56
C THR A 413 27.57 -9.51 13.37
N ILE A 414 28.85 -9.73 13.64
CA ILE A 414 29.36 -10.88 14.39
C ILE A 414 29.79 -10.42 15.76
N ASN A 415 29.01 -10.70 16.79
CA ASN A 415 29.36 -10.35 18.16
C ASN A 415 30.35 -11.37 18.75
N GLU A 416 31.00 -11.02 19.87
CA GLU A 416 32.12 -11.81 20.45
C GLU A 416 31.75 -13.28 20.69
N LYS A 417 30.52 -13.57 21.12
CA LYS A 417 30.02 -14.93 21.36
C LYS A 417 29.75 -15.74 20.10
N ALA A 418 29.68 -15.10 18.94
CA ALA A 418 29.55 -15.74 17.63
C ALA A 418 30.90 -15.96 16.93
N LYS A 419 32.02 -15.66 17.61
CA LYS A 419 33.37 -15.92 17.10
C LYS A 419 33.54 -17.41 16.76
N GLY A 420 34.00 -17.70 15.55
CA GLY A 420 34.11 -19.07 15.04
C GLY A 420 32.95 -19.51 14.15
N SER A 421 31.96 -18.63 13.89
CA SER A 421 30.91 -18.90 12.90
C SER A 421 31.50 -19.18 11.52
N GLU A 422 30.86 -20.10 10.80
CA GLU A 422 31.32 -20.59 9.49
C GLU A 422 30.42 -20.05 8.39
N PHE A 423 31.02 -19.64 7.28
CA PHE A 423 30.32 -19.14 6.09
C PHE A 423 30.79 -19.91 4.85
N ALA A 424 29.85 -20.36 4.02
CA ALA A 424 30.19 -20.88 2.70
C ALA A 424 30.76 -19.78 1.80
N ASN A 425 30.08 -18.63 1.75
CA ASN A 425 30.48 -17.41 1.04
C ASN A 425 30.61 -16.23 2.01
N GLN A 426 31.56 -15.34 1.76
CA GLN A 426 31.76 -14.16 2.60
C GLN A 426 30.58 -13.18 2.46
N PRO A 427 30.03 -12.63 3.57
CA PRO A 427 29.08 -11.53 3.50
C PRO A 427 29.68 -10.28 2.83
N ALA A 428 28.86 -9.45 2.20
CA ALA A 428 29.35 -8.25 1.49
C ALA A 428 30.01 -7.26 2.46
N ASN A 429 29.41 -7.05 3.63
CA ASN A 429 29.96 -6.27 4.73
C ASN A 429 29.95 -7.09 6.02
N VAL A 430 31.04 -7.03 6.79
CA VAL A 430 31.16 -7.70 8.09
C VAL A 430 31.62 -6.70 9.16
N ASP A 431 30.87 -6.61 10.25
CA ASP A 431 31.21 -5.81 11.43
C ASP A 431 31.01 -6.60 12.75
N GLY A 432 31.18 -5.93 13.89
CA GLY A 432 31.10 -6.53 15.23
C GLY A 432 32.43 -7.00 15.82
N ASP A 433 32.44 -7.26 17.12
CA ASP A 433 33.65 -7.61 17.90
C ASP A 433 34.25 -8.97 17.50
N GLY A 434 33.41 -9.90 17.05
CA GLY A 434 33.79 -11.26 16.63
C GLY A 434 34.18 -11.39 15.15
N LYS A 435 34.18 -10.29 14.38
CA LYS A 435 34.36 -10.30 12.92
C LYS A 435 35.64 -10.99 12.43
N ASP A 436 36.73 -10.87 13.17
CA ASP A 436 38.04 -11.43 12.79
C ASP A 436 38.13 -12.95 13.03
N GLY A 437 37.10 -13.56 13.62
CA GLY A 437 37.05 -14.99 13.92
C GLY A 437 36.12 -15.81 13.04
N ILE A 438 35.60 -15.27 11.93
CA ILE A 438 34.78 -16.04 11.00
C ILE A 438 35.64 -16.97 10.14
N LYS A 439 35.09 -18.12 9.74
CA LYS A 439 35.73 -19.04 8.78
C LYS A 439 34.96 -19.02 7.47
N VAL A 440 35.62 -18.73 6.34
CA VAL A 440 34.99 -18.71 5.00
C VAL A 440 35.50 -19.87 4.15
N SER A 441 34.59 -20.63 3.54
CA SER A 441 34.92 -21.86 2.80
C SER A 441 35.30 -21.62 1.33
N LYS A 442 34.77 -20.58 0.67
CA LYS A 442 35.13 -20.14 -0.69
C LYS A 442 35.71 -18.70 -0.64
N PRO A 443 37.01 -18.48 -0.86
CA PRO A 443 37.59 -17.13 -0.88
C PRO A 443 37.24 -16.37 -2.18
N VAL A 444 37.14 -15.04 -2.07
CA VAL A 444 37.04 -14.11 -3.22
C VAL A 444 38.30 -14.21 -4.10
N ASN A 445 38.13 -14.32 -5.41
CA ASN A 445 39.23 -14.24 -6.37
C ASN A 445 39.78 -12.79 -6.39
N PRO A 446 41.04 -12.53 -5.99
CA PRO A 446 41.60 -11.20 -6.01
C PRO A 446 41.97 -10.80 -7.45
N ASN A 447 41.52 -9.61 -7.86
CA ASN A 447 41.98 -8.92 -9.06
C ASN A 447 43.54 -8.85 -9.09
N PRO A 448 44.23 -9.04 -10.23
CA PRO A 448 45.68 -9.01 -10.27
C PRO A 448 46.21 -7.57 -10.39
N GLY A 449 47.10 -7.19 -9.46
CA GLY A 449 48.24 -6.32 -9.77
C GLY A 449 48.33 -4.98 -9.04
N THR A 450 48.88 -4.99 -7.82
CA THR A 450 49.64 -3.85 -7.28
C THR A 450 51.13 -4.19 -7.29
N GLY A 451 51.86 -3.57 -8.23
CA GLY A 451 53.33 -3.50 -8.26
C GLY A 451 53.79 -2.04 -8.10
N PRO A 452 55.03 -1.79 -7.63
CA PRO A 452 55.37 -0.60 -6.88
C PRO A 452 55.61 0.63 -7.77
N VAL A 453 55.01 1.76 -7.39
CA VAL A 453 55.24 3.07 -8.02
C VAL A 453 56.47 3.73 -7.41
N THR A 454 57.51 3.88 -8.23
CA THR A 454 58.56 4.88 -8.01
C THR A 454 58.13 6.21 -8.63
N ASN A 455 58.12 7.26 -7.82
CA ASN A 455 57.91 8.65 -8.24
C ASN A 455 59.10 9.14 -9.08
N PRO A 456 58.87 9.93 -10.14
CA PRO A 456 59.40 11.28 -10.08
C PRO A 456 58.51 12.35 -10.73
N GLY A 457 58.53 13.55 -10.13
CA GLY A 457 58.69 14.78 -10.91
C GLY A 457 57.44 15.63 -11.12
N THR A 458 57.43 16.76 -10.41
CA THR A 458 56.54 17.91 -10.53
C THR A 458 56.60 18.63 -11.89
N GLY A 459 55.45 19.05 -12.42
CA GLY A 459 55.32 20.06 -13.49
C GLY A 459 53.84 20.43 -13.77
N PRO A 460 53.50 21.66 -14.21
CA PRO A 460 52.29 22.38 -13.79
C PRO A 460 51.18 22.55 -14.87
N GLY A 461 49.93 22.76 -14.41
CA GLY A 461 48.76 23.17 -15.23
C GLY A 461 48.07 22.01 -15.94
N THR A 462 46.74 21.86 -15.97
CA THR A 462 45.71 22.83 -16.35
C THR A 462 44.33 22.50 -15.74
N ASN A 463 43.48 23.53 -15.73
CA ASN A 463 42.05 23.51 -15.38
C ASN A 463 41.24 22.57 -16.31
N PRO A 464 40.11 21.95 -15.86
CA PRO A 464 39.36 21.01 -16.68
C PRO A 464 38.43 21.74 -17.66
N GLY A 465 38.69 21.56 -18.96
CA GLY A 465 37.86 22.01 -20.06
C GLY A 465 36.90 20.92 -20.53
N THR A 466 35.65 21.32 -20.74
CA THR A 466 34.54 20.71 -21.51
C THR A 466 34.86 19.44 -22.32
N GLY A 467 34.23 18.32 -21.95
CA GLY A 467 34.45 16.98 -22.51
C GLY A 467 33.83 16.68 -23.87
N SER A 468 34.21 17.40 -24.93
CA SER A 468 33.89 16.98 -26.32
C SER A 468 35.10 16.55 -27.16
N GLU A 469 36.34 16.67 -26.65
CA GLU A 469 37.56 16.36 -27.43
C GLU A 469 38.05 14.90 -27.30
N HIS A 470 37.47 14.09 -26.41
CA HIS A 470 38.00 12.73 -26.13
C HIS A 470 37.55 11.63 -27.10
N CYS A 471 36.50 11.87 -27.89
CA CYS A 471 35.97 10.89 -28.85
C CYS A 471 36.47 11.09 -30.29
N THR A 472 37.37 12.05 -30.53
CA THR A 472 37.99 12.28 -31.84
C THR A 472 39.34 11.55 -31.96
N GLY A 473 39.32 10.31 -32.46
CA GLY A 473 40.49 9.69 -33.10
C GLY A 473 41.37 8.77 -32.26
N ASN A 474 40.90 7.58 -31.92
CA ASN A 474 41.68 6.33 -32.00
C ASN A 474 40.75 5.10 -31.88
N ALA A 475 41.04 4.02 -32.61
CA ALA A 475 40.16 2.84 -32.71
C ALA A 475 39.95 2.05 -31.39
N ALA A 476 40.67 2.40 -30.32
CA ALA A 476 40.54 1.76 -29.01
C ALA A 476 39.41 2.34 -28.12
N ASN A 477 38.95 3.57 -28.39
CA ASN A 477 37.87 4.24 -27.63
C ASN A 477 36.51 4.24 -28.36
N THR A 478 36.40 3.64 -29.55
CA THR A 478 35.17 3.70 -30.36
C THR A 478 33.99 3.05 -29.66
N ALA A 479 34.16 1.87 -29.06
CA ALA A 479 33.07 1.17 -28.38
C ALA A 479 32.50 1.93 -27.17
N GLU A 480 33.32 2.62 -26.39
CA GLU A 480 32.86 3.45 -25.27
C GLU A 480 32.24 4.77 -25.75
N CYS A 481 32.79 5.37 -26.80
CA CYS A 481 32.25 6.60 -27.41
C CYS A 481 30.97 6.37 -28.22
N ASP A 482 30.72 5.16 -28.71
CA ASP A 482 29.50 4.75 -29.42
C ASP A 482 28.38 4.30 -28.45
N ASN A 483 28.67 4.12 -27.16
CA ASN A 483 27.70 3.54 -26.23
C ASN A 483 26.66 4.57 -25.75
N ALA A 484 25.45 4.49 -26.31
CA ALA A 484 24.29 5.30 -25.94
C ALA A 484 23.34 4.64 -24.92
N ARG A 485 23.83 3.77 -24.01
CA ARG A 485 22.97 3.05 -23.04
C ARG A 485 23.07 3.59 -21.61
N LEU A 486 21.97 3.46 -20.87
CA LEU A 486 21.98 3.53 -19.40
C LEU A 486 22.63 2.27 -18.83
N SER A 487 23.34 2.42 -17.71
CA SER A 487 23.93 1.35 -16.91
C SER A 487 23.21 1.13 -15.58
N ALA A 488 22.44 2.11 -15.11
CA ALA A 488 21.54 1.96 -13.96
C ALA A 488 20.39 2.97 -14.01
N VAL A 489 19.22 2.55 -13.52
CA VAL A 489 18.08 3.40 -13.19
C VAL A 489 17.52 2.95 -11.85
N SER A 490 17.20 3.89 -10.98
CA SER A 490 16.47 3.64 -9.73
C SER A 490 15.50 4.76 -9.44
N VAL A 491 14.43 4.44 -8.73
CA VAL A 491 13.39 5.39 -8.34
C VAL A 491 13.30 5.36 -6.82
N THR A 492 13.50 6.52 -6.20
CA THR A 492 13.60 6.64 -4.73
C THR A 492 12.68 7.74 -4.23
N SER A 493 12.08 7.53 -3.07
CA SER A 493 11.24 8.50 -2.38
C SER A 493 11.60 8.57 -0.92
N SER A 494 11.37 9.74 -0.32
CA SER A 494 11.52 9.97 1.12
C SER A 494 10.22 9.75 1.89
N VAL A 495 9.11 9.56 1.18
CA VAL A 495 7.74 9.47 1.73
C VAL A 495 7.13 8.08 1.51
N TYR A 496 7.55 7.39 0.45
CA TYR A 496 7.07 6.06 0.07
C TYR A 496 8.23 5.07 0.01
N ASP A 497 7.97 3.83 0.45
CA ASP A 497 8.92 2.73 0.31
C ASP A 497 9.30 2.50 -1.17
N GLN A 498 10.37 1.74 -1.41
CA GLN A 498 11.03 1.68 -2.71
C GLN A 498 10.06 1.35 -3.87
N PHE A 499 9.96 2.29 -4.82
CA PHE A 499 9.24 2.09 -6.07
C PHE A 499 9.86 0.96 -6.88
N GLN A 500 9.03 0.02 -7.34
CA GLN A 500 9.48 -1.04 -8.25
C GLN A 500 9.48 -0.58 -9.69
N LEU A 501 10.60 -0.80 -10.38
CA LEU A 501 10.73 -0.58 -11.82
C LEU A 501 10.33 -1.86 -12.55
N VAL A 502 9.28 -1.80 -13.37
CA VAL A 502 8.77 -2.95 -14.15
C VAL A 502 9.16 -2.78 -15.60
N GLN A 503 9.82 -3.80 -16.18
CA GLN A 503 10.28 -3.79 -17.58
C GLN A 503 9.13 -4.09 -18.53
N ARG A 504 9.03 -3.30 -19.60
CA ARG A 504 8.01 -3.41 -20.63
C ARG A 504 8.61 -3.51 -22.02
N ASP A 505 7.99 -4.31 -22.88
CA ASP A 505 8.38 -4.44 -24.29
C ASP A 505 7.81 -3.29 -25.14
N GLY A 506 8.03 -3.33 -26.46
CA GLY A 506 7.49 -2.33 -27.40
C GLY A 506 5.97 -2.30 -27.50
N SER A 507 5.31 -3.39 -27.12
CA SER A 507 3.85 -3.50 -26.98
C SER A 507 3.37 -3.09 -25.58
N LYS A 508 4.30 -2.72 -24.69
CA LYS A 508 4.10 -2.37 -23.28
C LYS A 508 3.71 -3.55 -22.38
N ASN A 509 3.94 -4.79 -22.82
CA ASN A 509 3.72 -5.98 -22.00
C ASN A 509 4.85 -6.15 -20.97
N ILE A 510 4.51 -6.65 -19.80
CA ILE A 510 5.47 -6.91 -18.72
C ILE A 510 6.28 -8.16 -19.05
N PHE A 511 7.60 -8.10 -18.93
CA PHE A 511 8.47 -9.28 -19.09
C PHE A 511 9.55 -9.42 -18.01
N GLY A 512 9.63 -8.48 -17.06
CA GLY A 512 10.60 -8.51 -15.99
C GLY A 512 10.47 -7.36 -15.00
N THR A 513 11.27 -7.38 -13.94
CA THR A 513 11.35 -6.33 -12.92
C THR A 513 12.81 -5.90 -12.70
N GLY A 514 13.00 -4.72 -12.10
CA GLY A 514 14.30 -4.08 -11.97
C GLY A 514 14.80 -3.44 -13.27
N PHE A 515 16.03 -2.92 -13.23
CA PHE A 515 16.65 -2.30 -14.40
C PHE A 515 17.34 -3.33 -15.31
N SER A 516 17.18 -3.18 -16.61
CA SER A 516 17.94 -3.90 -17.63
C SER A 516 18.39 -2.92 -18.72
N SER A 517 19.68 -2.92 -19.09
CA SER A 517 20.16 -2.02 -20.14
C SER A 517 19.51 -2.26 -21.50
N ASP A 518 18.89 -3.43 -21.71
CA ASP A 518 18.20 -3.84 -22.94
C ASP A 518 16.71 -3.47 -22.96
N ALA A 519 16.08 -3.23 -21.81
CA ALA A 519 14.72 -2.74 -21.75
C ALA A 519 14.68 -1.22 -21.99
N LEU A 520 13.80 -0.76 -22.88
CA LEU A 520 13.63 0.65 -23.23
C LEU A 520 12.35 1.26 -22.66
N TYR A 521 11.40 0.44 -22.19
CA TYR A 521 10.14 0.90 -21.62
C TYR A 521 9.99 0.35 -20.22
N TYR A 522 9.51 1.20 -19.33
CA TYR A 522 9.31 0.86 -17.92
C TYR A 522 8.03 1.47 -17.40
N SER A 523 7.45 0.83 -16.38
CA SER A 523 6.44 1.45 -15.53
C SER A 523 6.82 1.37 -14.06
N VAL A 524 6.29 2.32 -13.29
CA VAL A 524 6.35 2.40 -11.84
C VAL A 524 4.92 2.56 -11.33
N GLY A 525 4.48 1.65 -10.48
CA GLY A 525 3.18 1.76 -9.82
C GLY A 525 3.18 2.88 -8.79
N VAL A 526 2.14 3.71 -8.81
CA VAL A 526 1.97 4.83 -7.88
C VAL A 526 0.71 4.60 -7.04
N PRO A 527 0.81 4.61 -5.69
CA PRO A 527 -0.37 4.47 -4.85
C PRO A 527 -1.41 5.55 -5.15
N ARG A 528 -2.68 5.16 -5.29
CA ARG A 528 -3.80 6.08 -5.55
C ARG A 528 -3.86 7.26 -4.57
N ASN A 529 -3.57 6.98 -3.30
CA ASN A 529 -3.60 7.91 -2.18
C ASN A 529 -2.22 8.52 -1.86
N ILE A 530 -1.32 8.59 -2.84
CA ILE A 530 -0.02 9.23 -2.67
C ILE A 530 -0.17 10.68 -2.18
N ALA A 531 0.54 11.04 -1.12
CA ALA A 531 0.72 12.42 -0.71
C ALA A 531 1.60 13.11 -1.76
N GLU A 532 1.21 14.32 -2.16
CA GLU A 532 1.94 15.13 -3.14
C GLU A 532 3.41 15.26 -2.73
N SER A 533 4.31 14.71 -3.56
CA SER A 533 5.72 14.55 -3.20
C SER A 533 6.64 14.44 -4.42
N ASP A 534 7.89 14.86 -4.25
CA ASP A 534 8.94 14.69 -5.26
C ASP A 534 9.59 13.30 -5.14
N VAL A 535 9.66 12.61 -6.27
CA VAL A 535 10.32 11.31 -6.44
C VAL A 535 11.59 11.49 -7.26
N ALA A 536 12.70 10.96 -6.76
CA ALA A 536 14.00 11.07 -7.38
C ALA A 536 14.25 9.86 -8.30
N VAL A 537 14.33 10.10 -9.61
CA VAL A 537 14.77 9.13 -10.61
C VAL A 537 16.28 9.29 -10.81
N SER A 538 17.06 8.36 -10.28
CA SER A 538 18.50 8.36 -10.42
C SER A 538 18.93 7.52 -11.62
N VAL A 539 19.71 8.11 -12.53
CA VAL A 539 20.14 7.53 -13.80
C VAL A 539 21.66 7.53 -13.91
N THR A 540 22.24 6.46 -14.41
CA THR A 540 23.67 6.38 -14.74
C THR A 540 23.80 5.94 -16.20
N ALA A 541 24.61 6.66 -16.98
CA ALA A 541 24.92 6.32 -18.37
C ALA A 541 26.37 5.87 -18.53
N ALA A 542 26.70 5.39 -19.72
CA ALA A 542 28.08 5.11 -20.12
C ALA A 542 28.96 6.36 -20.01
N THR A 543 30.27 6.16 -19.77
CA THR A 543 31.26 7.20 -19.39
C THR A 543 31.25 8.48 -20.23
N TYR A 544 30.99 8.39 -21.53
CA TYR A 544 31.00 9.55 -22.45
C TYR A 544 29.60 9.96 -22.95
N ALA A 545 28.55 9.26 -22.51
CA ALA A 545 27.20 9.53 -22.97
C ALA A 545 26.61 10.79 -22.32
N LYS A 546 25.83 11.55 -23.10
CA LYS A 546 25.10 12.73 -22.67
C LYS A 546 23.66 12.35 -22.37
N ILE A 547 23.08 12.89 -21.30
CA ILE A 547 21.69 12.63 -20.92
C ILE A 547 20.87 13.93 -21.03
N SER A 548 19.79 13.88 -21.80
CA SER A 548 18.68 14.84 -21.73
C SER A 548 17.38 14.12 -21.39
N TYR A 549 16.36 14.86 -20.98
CA TYR A 549 15.07 14.28 -20.61
C TYR A 549 13.90 15.20 -20.95
N SER A 550 12.72 14.61 -21.18
CA SER A 550 11.44 15.30 -21.13
C SER A 550 10.53 14.65 -20.08
N LEU A 551 9.83 15.46 -19.30
CA LEU A 551 8.83 15.04 -18.32
C LEU A 551 7.50 15.68 -18.67
N THR A 552 6.46 14.85 -18.77
CA THR A 552 5.09 15.27 -19.03
C THR A 552 4.16 14.75 -17.93
N GLN A 553 3.18 15.55 -17.50
CA GLN A 553 2.23 15.19 -16.44
C GLN A 553 0.79 15.58 -16.80
N ASN A 554 -0.18 14.89 -16.20
CA ASN A 554 -1.61 15.07 -16.51
C ASN A 554 -2.18 16.46 -16.16
N ASP A 555 -1.44 17.30 -15.42
CA ASP A 555 -1.80 18.69 -15.12
C ASP A 555 -1.33 19.69 -16.21
N GLY A 556 -0.76 19.17 -17.31
CA GLY A 556 -0.22 19.93 -18.42
C GLY A 556 1.23 20.38 -18.21
N THR A 557 1.91 19.93 -17.15
CA THR A 557 3.33 20.20 -16.94
C THR A 557 4.17 19.51 -18.02
N TYR A 558 4.97 20.30 -18.75
CA TYR A 558 6.00 19.82 -19.66
C TYR A 558 7.36 20.42 -19.26
N ARG A 559 8.38 19.57 -19.08
CA ARG A 559 9.75 20.00 -18.76
C ARG A 559 10.74 19.30 -19.66
N PHE A 560 11.63 20.03 -20.31
CA PHE A 560 12.78 19.49 -21.03
C PHE A 560 14.08 19.98 -20.38
N GLY A 561 15.05 19.10 -20.21
CA GLY A 561 16.30 19.42 -19.51
C GLY A 561 17.49 18.58 -19.93
N PHE A 562 18.68 19.00 -19.52
CA PHE A 562 19.95 18.30 -19.70
C PHE A 562 20.56 18.02 -18.34
N LEU A 563 21.07 16.80 -18.12
CA LEU A 563 21.85 16.49 -16.92
C LEU A 563 23.32 16.90 -17.17
N GLN A 564 23.85 17.80 -16.35
CA GLN A 564 25.25 18.21 -16.41
C GLN A 564 26.17 17.19 -15.73
N ASN A 565 27.48 17.25 -16.00
CA ASN A 565 28.47 16.35 -15.42
C ASN A 565 28.40 16.34 -13.88
N GLY A 566 28.04 15.20 -13.29
CA GLY A 566 27.87 15.01 -11.85
C GLY A 566 26.43 15.11 -11.34
N GLN A 567 25.46 15.52 -12.17
CA GLN A 567 24.04 15.39 -11.87
C GLN A 567 23.51 14.08 -12.44
N ASN A 568 22.93 13.25 -11.60
CA ASN A 568 22.42 11.94 -11.97
C ASN A 568 20.95 11.74 -11.55
N THR A 569 20.24 12.78 -11.13
CA THR A 569 18.88 12.66 -10.59
C THR A 569 17.92 13.61 -11.30
N ILE A 570 16.75 13.09 -11.67
CA ILE A 570 15.61 13.83 -12.21
C ILE A 570 14.47 13.74 -11.19
N ASN A 571 13.96 14.89 -10.74
CA ASN A 571 12.84 14.93 -9.80
C ASN A 571 11.51 14.94 -10.55
N VAL A 572 10.65 13.97 -10.23
CA VAL A 572 9.30 13.82 -10.74
C VAL A 572 8.33 14.11 -9.60
N HIS A 573 7.48 15.12 -9.77
CA HIS A 573 6.55 15.56 -8.74
C HIS A 573 5.24 14.78 -8.84
N LEU A 574 5.05 13.74 -8.04
CA LEU A 574 3.86 12.90 -8.11
C LEU A 574 2.72 13.48 -7.28
N LYS A 575 1.51 13.42 -7.86
CA LYS A 575 0.26 13.82 -7.23
C LYS A 575 -0.72 12.65 -7.22
N PRO A 576 -1.63 12.57 -6.24
CA PRO A 576 -2.66 11.55 -6.25
C PRO A 576 -3.52 11.67 -7.51
N LEU A 577 -3.84 10.51 -8.11
CA LEU A 577 -4.66 10.39 -9.32
C LEU A 577 -4.06 11.02 -10.59
N GLU A 578 -2.73 11.17 -10.65
CA GLU A 578 -2.04 11.69 -11.83
C GLU A 578 -0.90 10.77 -12.29
N ASP A 579 -0.83 10.55 -13.61
CA ASP A 579 0.31 9.88 -14.22
C ASP A 579 1.41 10.89 -14.53
N ALA A 580 2.63 10.37 -14.66
CA ALA A 580 3.76 11.11 -15.18
C ALA A 580 4.56 10.27 -16.18
N HIS A 581 5.04 10.90 -17.25
CA HIS A 581 5.77 10.25 -18.33
C HIS A 581 7.14 10.89 -18.43
N LEU A 582 8.19 10.12 -18.13
CA LEU A 582 9.58 10.58 -18.20
C LEU A 582 10.29 9.88 -19.37
N PHE A 583 10.71 10.65 -20.37
CA PHE A 583 11.59 10.19 -21.45
C PHE A 583 13.02 10.60 -21.15
N ILE A 584 13.95 9.66 -21.22
CA ILE A 584 15.38 9.87 -21.01
C ILE A 584 16.10 9.56 -22.32
N PHE A 585 16.73 10.58 -22.89
CA PHE A 585 17.51 10.49 -24.12
C PHE A 585 18.98 10.35 -23.74
N VAL A 586 19.59 9.25 -24.17
CA VAL A 586 21.01 8.98 -23.96
C VAL A 586 21.71 9.06 -25.31
N THR A 587 22.50 10.09 -25.51
CA THR A 587 23.26 10.32 -26.75
C THR A 587 24.71 9.87 -26.55
N SER A 588 25.25 9.08 -27.48
CA SER A 588 26.64 8.60 -27.43
C SER A 588 27.63 9.76 -27.44
N GLY A 589 28.83 9.56 -26.88
CA GLY A 589 29.83 10.63 -26.73
C GLY A 589 30.35 11.23 -28.04
N ASN A 590 30.17 10.51 -29.15
CA ASN A 590 30.46 10.99 -30.50
C ASN A 590 29.24 11.52 -31.27
N ASP A 591 28.09 11.65 -30.60
CA ASP A 591 26.84 12.19 -31.14
C ASP A 591 26.25 11.43 -32.35
N LYS A 592 26.64 10.16 -32.55
CA LYS A 592 26.16 9.33 -33.68
C LYS A 592 24.94 8.48 -33.39
N SER A 593 24.63 8.24 -32.11
CA SER A 593 23.50 7.40 -31.73
C SER A 593 22.81 7.95 -30.49
N THR A 594 21.48 7.82 -30.45
CA THR A 594 20.67 8.16 -29.28
C THR A 594 19.73 7.01 -28.98
N LYS A 595 19.68 6.58 -27.72
CA LYS A 595 18.62 5.68 -27.23
C LYS A 595 17.65 6.46 -26.35
N VAL A 596 16.37 6.07 -26.42
CA VAL A 596 15.30 6.65 -25.62
C VAL A 596 14.80 5.59 -24.65
N TYR A 597 14.79 5.94 -23.37
CA TYR A 597 14.21 5.16 -22.29
C TYR A 597 12.95 5.87 -21.80
N GLU A 598 11.84 5.16 -21.66
CA GLU A 598 10.57 5.70 -21.17
C GLU A 598 10.23 5.09 -19.81
N ILE A 599 9.91 5.93 -18.84
CA ILE A 599 9.45 5.53 -17.51
C ILE A 599 8.07 6.16 -17.29
N GLN A 600 7.04 5.31 -17.19
CA GLN A 600 5.67 5.71 -16.90
C GLN A 600 5.39 5.52 -15.41
N PHE A 601 5.01 6.60 -14.73
CA PHE A 601 4.46 6.57 -13.38
C PHE A 601 2.95 6.45 -13.51
N VAL A 602 2.40 5.29 -13.15
CA VAL A 602 0.98 4.98 -13.37
C VAL A 602 0.34 4.73 -12.03
N TYR A 603 -0.70 5.51 -11.70
CA TYR A 603 -1.43 5.30 -10.46
C TYR A 603 -2.47 4.17 -10.57
N ASP A 604 -2.78 3.52 -9.45
CA ASP A 604 -3.77 2.46 -9.40
C ASP A 604 -5.18 2.98 -9.73
N ARG A 605 -5.74 2.47 -10.84
CA ARG A 605 -7.06 2.85 -11.34
C ARG A 605 -8.17 2.12 -10.60
N ASP A 606 -9.22 2.85 -10.27
CA ASP A 606 -10.49 2.20 -9.96
C ASP A 606 -11.24 1.80 -11.23
N LEU A 607 -12.34 1.09 -11.06
CA LEU A 607 -13.16 0.55 -12.14
C LEU A 607 -13.71 1.66 -13.06
N GLN A 608 -14.01 2.85 -12.52
CA GLN A 608 -14.55 3.97 -13.29
C GLN A 608 -13.47 4.65 -14.17
N GLU A 609 -12.22 4.57 -13.76
CA GLU A 609 -11.06 5.12 -14.48
C GLU A 609 -10.41 4.10 -15.42
N ALA A 610 -10.45 2.82 -15.05
CA ALA A 610 -9.85 1.74 -15.83
C ALA A 610 -10.63 1.45 -17.12
N PHE A 611 -11.93 1.73 -17.14
CA PHE A 611 -12.80 1.41 -18.26
C PHE A 611 -13.45 2.65 -18.88
N TYR A 612 -13.82 2.51 -20.14
CA TYR A 612 -14.72 3.44 -20.79
C TYR A 612 -15.60 2.74 -21.82
N ILE A 613 -16.76 3.32 -22.10
CA ILE A 613 -17.67 2.81 -23.13
C ILE A 613 -17.57 3.65 -24.42
N GLN A 614 -17.57 3.00 -25.57
CA GLN A 614 -17.57 3.66 -26.88
C GLN A 614 -18.50 2.95 -27.87
N LYS A 615 -18.78 3.59 -29.00
CA LYS A 615 -19.48 3.00 -30.15
C LYS A 615 -18.78 3.41 -31.43
N ASP A 616 -18.53 2.49 -32.36
CA ASP A 616 -17.99 2.85 -33.67
C ASP A 616 -19.11 3.45 -34.55
N PHE A 617 -19.07 4.77 -34.73
CA PHE A 617 -20.09 5.53 -35.43
C PHE A 617 -20.07 5.35 -36.96
N PHE A 618 -18.97 4.84 -37.54
CA PHE A 618 -18.81 4.81 -38.99
C PHE A 618 -19.31 3.51 -39.64
N TYR A 619 -19.46 2.42 -38.88
CA TYR A 619 -19.89 1.12 -39.41
C TYR A 619 -21.06 0.46 -38.66
N GLY A 620 -21.77 1.20 -37.79
CA GLY A 620 -22.93 0.66 -37.07
C GLY A 620 -22.59 -0.46 -36.09
N ALA A 621 -21.36 -0.47 -35.54
CA ALA A 621 -20.91 -1.51 -34.63
C ALA A 621 -21.65 -1.45 -33.27
N PRO A 622 -21.70 -2.56 -32.52
CA PRO A 622 -22.19 -2.55 -31.14
C PRO A 622 -21.34 -1.64 -30.23
N TYR A 623 -21.90 -1.29 -29.08
CA TYR A 623 -21.12 -0.64 -28.02
C TYR A 623 -19.96 -1.53 -27.58
N GLN A 624 -18.90 -0.91 -27.09
CA GLN A 624 -17.70 -1.57 -26.60
C GLN A 624 -17.33 -1.00 -25.25
N LEU A 625 -17.07 -1.84 -24.26
CA LEU A 625 -16.33 -1.44 -23.07
C LEU A 625 -14.84 -1.66 -23.35
N VAL A 626 -14.01 -0.68 -23.07
CA VAL A 626 -12.60 -0.68 -23.42
C VAL A 626 -11.76 -0.32 -22.22
N SER A 627 -10.62 -0.97 -22.04
CA SER A 627 -9.62 -0.62 -21.04
C SER A 627 -8.21 -0.60 -21.61
N GLN A 628 -7.37 0.31 -21.10
CA GLN A 628 -5.94 0.41 -21.41
C GLN A 628 -5.07 0.08 -20.18
N SER A 629 -5.71 -0.20 -19.05
CA SER A 629 -5.05 -0.43 -17.77
C SER A 629 -4.89 -1.92 -17.45
N LEU A 630 -5.35 -2.79 -18.36
CA LEU A 630 -5.28 -4.23 -18.22
C LEU A 630 -3.98 -4.78 -18.78
N GLU A 631 -3.56 -5.91 -18.23
CA GLU A 631 -2.38 -6.66 -18.65
C GLU A 631 -2.79 -7.88 -19.46
N GLU A 632 -1.85 -8.39 -20.26
CA GLU A 632 -2.03 -9.63 -21.01
C GLU A 632 -2.39 -10.78 -20.04
N GLY A 633 -3.45 -11.53 -20.36
CA GLY A 633 -3.97 -12.60 -19.51
C GLY A 633 -5.06 -12.20 -18.52
N ASP A 634 -5.37 -10.91 -18.37
CA ASP A 634 -6.56 -10.46 -17.64
C ASP A 634 -7.85 -10.99 -18.28
N VAL A 635 -8.74 -11.53 -17.45
CA VAL A 635 -10.08 -11.98 -17.82
C VAL A 635 -11.08 -10.92 -17.36
N VAL A 636 -11.76 -10.28 -18.30
CA VAL A 636 -12.79 -9.27 -18.02
C VAL A 636 -14.17 -9.85 -18.28
N THR A 637 -15.04 -9.81 -17.27
CA THR A 637 -16.44 -10.18 -17.37
C THR A 637 -17.31 -8.95 -17.17
N VAL A 638 -18.19 -8.66 -18.11
CA VAL A 638 -19.16 -7.56 -18.05
C VAL A 638 -20.56 -8.14 -18.01
N THR A 639 -21.32 -7.84 -16.95
CA THR A 639 -22.73 -8.19 -16.85
C THR A 639 -23.58 -7.06 -17.44
N ILE A 640 -24.30 -7.38 -18.50
CA ILE A 640 -25.19 -6.46 -19.20
C ILE A 640 -26.61 -6.64 -18.64
N PRO A 641 -27.21 -5.60 -18.04
CA PRO A 641 -28.58 -5.66 -17.55
C PRO A 641 -29.55 -5.84 -18.71
N ALA A 642 -30.48 -6.78 -18.55
CA ALA A 642 -31.51 -7.04 -19.56
C ALA A 642 -32.70 -6.10 -19.38
N THR A 643 -33.26 -5.61 -20.49
CA THR A 643 -34.41 -4.72 -20.51
C THR A 643 -35.75 -5.46 -20.34
N ASP A 644 -35.80 -6.77 -20.62
CA ASP A 644 -37.02 -7.59 -20.59
C ASP A 644 -36.79 -9.11 -20.30
N HIS A 645 -35.55 -9.53 -20.03
CA HIS A 645 -35.15 -10.95 -19.81
C HIS A 645 -34.07 -11.10 -18.71
N ALA A 646 -33.42 -12.26 -18.57
CA ALA A 646 -32.30 -12.46 -17.65
C ALA A 646 -31.06 -11.70 -18.12
N SER A 647 -30.29 -11.12 -17.19
CA SER A 647 -29.01 -10.47 -17.47
C SER A 647 -28.06 -11.41 -18.22
N ARG A 648 -27.31 -10.89 -19.19
CA ARG A 648 -26.29 -11.66 -19.91
C ARG A 648 -24.89 -11.22 -19.49
N GLN A 649 -23.90 -12.09 -19.66
CA GLN A 649 -22.50 -11.79 -19.39
C GLN A 649 -21.70 -11.90 -20.68
N GLU A 650 -20.88 -10.89 -20.95
CA GLU A 650 -19.85 -10.92 -21.97
C GLU A 650 -18.52 -11.12 -21.26
N THR A 651 -17.72 -12.10 -21.66
CA THR A 651 -16.39 -12.35 -21.08
C THR A 651 -15.34 -12.31 -22.18
N ILE A 652 -14.26 -11.59 -21.93
CA ILE A 652 -13.07 -11.61 -22.78
C ILE A 652 -11.86 -12.02 -21.95
N VAL A 653 -10.99 -12.85 -22.52
CA VAL A 653 -9.62 -13.02 -22.05
C VAL A 653 -8.77 -12.08 -22.90
N THR A 654 -7.91 -11.29 -22.28
CA THR A 654 -6.98 -10.41 -23.00
C THR A 654 -5.87 -11.25 -23.64
N ASP A 655 -6.21 -11.90 -24.76
CA ASP A 655 -5.34 -12.81 -25.52
C ASP A 655 -4.79 -12.16 -26.80
N THR A 656 -5.42 -11.08 -27.27
CA THR A 656 -5.01 -10.34 -28.46
C THR A 656 -5.32 -8.87 -28.29
N VAL A 657 -4.31 -8.15 -27.82
CA VAL A 657 -4.45 -6.76 -27.46
C VAL A 657 -4.08 -5.90 -28.67
N TYR A 658 -5.04 -5.65 -29.57
CA TYR A 658 -4.83 -4.71 -30.68
C TYR A 658 -4.54 -3.31 -30.09
N TYR A 659 -3.29 -2.84 -30.23
CA TYR A 659 -2.79 -1.57 -29.67
C TYR A 659 -2.90 -1.42 -28.14
N ASN A 660 -2.60 -2.48 -27.37
CA ASN A 660 -2.50 -2.39 -25.91
C ASN A 660 -3.82 -2.06 -25.16
N ARG A 661 -4.97 -2.56 -25.66
CA ARG A 661 -6.31 -2.47 -25.04
C ARG A 661 -7.10 -3.78 -24.98
N ALA A 662 -7.85 -3.95 -23.89
CA ALA A 662 -8.95 -4.90 -23.86
C ALA A 662 -10.19 -4.27 -24.48
N LEU A 663 -10.84 -4.96 -25.42
CA LEU A 663 -12.05 -4.51 -26.09
C LEU A 663 -13.16 -5.54 -25.90
N ILE A 664 -14.13 -5.22 -25.04
CA ILE A 664 -15.30 -6.07 -24.78
C ILE A 664 -16.45 -5.58 -25.66
N LEU A 665 -16.82 -6.38 -26.67
CA LEU A 665 -18.02 -6.11 -27.48
C LEU A 665 -19.27 -6.32 -26.62
N LEU A 666 -20.05 -5.27 -26.41
CA LEU A 666 -21.32 -5.32 -25.70
C LEU A 666 -22.44 -5.66 -26.70
N ASN A 667 -22.42 -6.89 -27.22
CA ASN A 667 -23.33 -7.33 -28.27
C ASN A 667 -24.78 -7.22 -27.83
N GLY A 668 -25.61 -6.50 -28.59
CA GLY A 668 -27.03 -6.27 -28.26
C GLY A 668 -27.26 -5.37 -27.04
N PHE A 669 -26.26 -4.60 -26.60
CA PHE A 669 -26.44 -3.61 -25.54
C PHE A 669 -27.08 -2.35 -26.14
N GLU A 670 -28.32 -2.10 -25.76
CA GLU A 670 -29.10 -0.94 -26.19
C GLU A 670 -29.59 -0.19 -24.94
N PRO A 671 -28.84 0.80 -24.43
CA PRO A 671 -29.17 1.47 -23.19
C PRO A 671 -30.47 2.28 -23.34
N ALA A 672 -31.47 1.97 -22.49
CA ALA A 672 -32.76 2.65 -22.49
C ALA A 672 -32.67 4.11 -21.99
N LEU A 673 -31.68 4.40 -21.14
CA LEU A 673 -31.36 5.74 -20.66
C LEU A 673 -29.91 6.08 -21.02
N PRO A 674 -29.60 7.38 -21.26
CA PRO A 674 -28.23 7.80 -21.57
C PRO A 674 -27.27 7.59 -20.39
N GLN A 675 -27.78 7.32 -19.19
CA GLN A 675 -27.00 7.02 -17.99
C GLN A 675 -27.44 5.69 -17.39
N GLY A 676 -26.49 4.92 -16.87
CA GLY A 676 -26.73 3.62 -16.25
C GLY A 676 -25.43 2.97 -15.80
N ASN A 677 -25.52 1.71 -15.38
CA ASN A 677 -24.38 0.95 -14.86
C ASN A 677 -24.19 -0.38 -15.61
N LEU A 678 -22.94 -0.83 -15.67
CA LEU A 678 -22.54 -2.17 -16.10
C LEU A 678 -21.72 -2.78 -14.97
N HIS A 679 -22.05 -3.98 -14.52
CA HIS A 679 -21.20 -4.68 -13.54
C HIS A 679 -19.97 -5.25 -14.26
N VAL A 680 -18.78 -4.94 -13.77
CA VAL A 680 -17.51 -5.35 -14.38
C VAL A 680 -16.65 -6.05 -13.34
N THR A 681 -16.16 -7.23 -13.71
CA THR A 681 -15.25 -8.04 -12.92
C THR A 681 -13.98 -8.28 -13.74
N VAL A 682 -12.80 -8.16 -13.13
CA VAL A 682 -11.51 -8.39 -13.78
C VAL A 682 -10.72 -9.37 -12.93
N VAL A 683 -10.26 -10.45 -13.54
CA VAL A 683 -9.48 -11.51 -12.89
C VAL A 683 -8.12 -11.65 -13.59
N ARG A 684 -7.02 -11.54 -12.86
CA ARG A 684 -5.65 -11.75 -13.37
C ARG A 684 -5.08 -13.00 -12.75
N GLU A 685 -4.68 -13.96 -13.59
CA GLU A 685 -4.07 -15.22 -13.12
C GLU A 685 -4.89 -15.94 -12.03
N GLY A 686 -6.22 -15.83 -12.09
CA GLY A 686 -7.13 -16.42 -11.11
C GLY A 686 -7.41 -15.59 -9.85
N ARG A 687 -6.79 -14.41 -9.69
CA ARG A 687 -7.04 -13.43 -8.61
C ARG A 687 -8.01 -12.35 -9.07
N LEU A 688 -9.02 -12.02 -8.27
CA LEU A 688 -9.92 -10.89 -8.54
C LEU A 688 -9.16 -9.55 -8.35
N ILE A 689 -9.16 -8.70 -9.39
CA ILE A 689 -8.44 -7.42 -9.44
C ILE A 689 -9.38 -6.22 -9.36
N MET A 690 -10.53 -6.30 -10.01
CA MET A 690 -11.59 -5.28 -9.95
C MET A 690 -12.94 -5.95 -9.92
N ASP A 691 -13.86 -5.44 -9.11
CA ASP A 691 -15.26 -5.89 -9.06
C ASP A 691 -16.17 -4.73 -8.67
N GLY A 692 -17.22 -4.47 -9.45
CA GLY A 692 -18.19 -3.41 -9.14
C GLY A 692 -18.92 -2.84 -10.35
N GLU A 693 -19.57 -1.70 -10.14
CA GLU A 693 -20.42 -1.05 -11.14
C GLU A 693 -19.68 0.08 -11.89
N TYR A 694 -19.56 -0.05 -13.21
CA TYR A 694 -19.11 0.99 -14.13
C TYR A 694 -20.29 1.88 -14.53
N ALA A 695 -20.27 3.16 -14.14
CA ALA A 695 -21.29 4.12 -14.51
C ALA A 695 -20.96 4.79 -15.86
N TYR A 696 -21.87 4.73 -16.82
CA TYR A 696 -21.71 5.38 -18.13
C TYR A 696 -22.55 6.66 -18.29
N ASP A 697 -22.04 7.66 -19.02
CA ASP A 697 -22.79 8.87 -19.43
C ASP A 697 -22.74 9.11 -20.94
N LEU A 698 -23.70 8.52 -21.66
CA LEU A 698 -23.88 8.64 -23.10
C LEU A 698 -24.67 9.87 -23.52
N THR A 699 -24.86 10.87 -22.65
CA THR A 699 -25.50 12.13 -23.05
C THR A 699 -24.68 12.84 -24.14
N PRO A 700 -25.32 13.42 -25.18
CA PRO A 700 -24.62 14.24 -26.16
C PRO A 700 -23.90 15.44 -25.53
N ALA A 701 -22.63 15.60 -25.86
CA ALA A 701 -21.82 16.77 -25.55
C ALA A 701 -22.36 18.00 -26.28
N GLN A 702 -22.33 19.15 -25.62
CA GLN A 702 -22.85 20.39 -26.20
C GLN A 702 -21.88 20.97 -27.23
N VAL A 703 -22.40 21.36 -28.38
CA VAL A 703 -21.65 22.14 -29.39
C VAL A 703 -21.59 23.59 -28.95
N VAL A 704 -20.38 24.15 -28.92
CA VAL A 704 -20.11 25.56 -28.63
C VAL A 704 -20.08 26.33 -29.95
N THR A 705 -20.92 27.36 -30.07
CA THR A 705 -21.07 28.16 -31.28
C THR A 705 -20.08 29.35 -31.37
N ASN A 706 -19.96 29.97 -32.55
CA ASN A 706 -19.02 31.04 -32.89
C ASN A 706 -18.89 32.15 -31.82
N GLY A 707 -17.65 32.61 -31.57
CA GLY A 707 -17.33 33.60 -30.54
C GLY A 707 -16.73 33.00 -29.25
N ASN A 708 -16.10 31.83 -29.34
CA ASN A 708 -15.55 31.06 -28.23
C ASN A 708 -14.21 31.60 -27.68
N GLY A 709 -13.62 32.63 -28.29
CA GLY A 709 -12.32 33.16 -27.88
C GLY A 709 -11.14 32.24 -28.21
N ILE A 710 -11.31 31.31 -29.15
CA ILE A 710 -10.27 30.38 -29.61
C ILE A 710 -9.97 30.68 -31.06
N GLU A 711 -8.72 31.07 -31.33
CA GLU A 711 -8.22 31.29 -32.69
C GLU A 711 -7.24 30.17 -33.06
N ILE A 712 -7.41 29.63 -34.27
CA ILE A 712 -6.57 28.56 -34.81
C ILE A 712 -5.96 29.08 -36.11
N SER A 713 -4.63 29.06 -36.20
CA SER A 713 -3.88 29.40 -37.41
C SER A 713 -2.85 28.33 -37.71
N LEU A 714 -2.32 28.31 -38.94
CA LEU A 714 -1.33 27.34 -39.38
C LEU A 714 0.10 27.90 -39.29
N TRP A 715 1.06 27.00 -39.11
CA TRP A 715 2.47 27.32 -39.31
C TRP A 715 2.75 27.55 -40.78
N THR A 716 3.47 28.62 -41.09
CA THR A 716 3.97 28.88 -42.43
C THR A 716 5.15 27.98 -42.75
N LYS A 717 5.37 27.71 -44.03
CA LYS A 717 6.51 26.93 -44.53
C LYS A 717 7.86 27.50 -44.07
N ALA A 718 7.95 28.82 -43.95
CA ALA A 718 9.15 29.49 -43.43
C ALA A 718 9.38 29.18 -41.95
N GLU A 719 8.33 29.22 -41.13
CA GLU A 719 8.38 28.85 -39.70
C GLU A 719 8.75 27.38 -39.53
N LEU A 720 8.17 26.47 -40.33
CA LEU A 720 8.51 25.04 -40.33
C LEU A 720 9.98 24.80 -40.70
N THR A 721 10.46 25.46 -41.74
CA THR A 721 11.86 25.33 -42.20
C THR A 721 12.85 25.86 -41.16
N ALA A 722 12.53 27.00 -40.53
CA ALA A 722 13.37 27.58 -39.49
C ALA A 722 13.44 26.67 -38.25
N HIS A 723 12.31 26.03 -37.88
CA HIS A 723 12.27 25.04 -36.82
C HIS A 723 13.15 23.81 -37.13
N ASP A 724 13.03 23.25 -38.34
CA ASP A 724 13.81 22.08 -38.77
C ASP A 724 15.32 22.37 -38.80
N GLN A 725 15.73 23.61 -39.07
CA GLN A 725 17.15 24.02 -39.05
C GLN A 725 17.73 24.13 -37.63
N GLN A 726 16.88 24.36 -36.63
CA GLN A 726 17.30 24.54 -35.23
C GLN A 726 17.17 23.26 -34.40
N SER A 727 16.37 22.30 -34.86
CA SER A 727 16.14 21.05 -34.16
C SER A 727 17.21 20.02 -34.50
N TYR A 728 17.81 19.38 -33.47
CA TYR A 728 18.67 18.20 -33.62
C TYR A 728 17.91 16.92 -33.98
N ASP A 729 16.61 17.05 -34.26
CA ASP A 729 15.70 15.95 -34.52
C ASP A 729 15.83 15.50 -35.98
N MET A 730 15.92 14.19 -36.23
CA MET A 730 16.20 13.64 -37.57
C MET A 730 14.99 13.71 -38.53
N ASN A 731 13.85 14.22 -38.05
CA ASN A 731 12.56 14.22 -38.75
C ASN A 731 12.18 15.63 -39.21
N ARG A 732 11.72 15.77 -40.46
CA ARG A 732 11.23 17.05 -41.01
C ARG A 732 9.79 17.33 -40.62
N SER A 733 9.45 18.60 -40.42
CA SER A 733 8.10 19.03 -40.09
C SER A 733 7.17 18.98 -41.31
N ASN A 734 6.02 18.32 -41.19
CA ASN A 734 5.01 18.18 -42.24
C ASN A 734 4.05 19.38 -42.29
N TYR A 735 3.51 19.79 -41.13
CA TYR A 735 2.61 20.94 -40.95
C TYR A 735 2.51 21.25 -39.45
N GLY A 736 1.83 22.34 -39.07
CA GLY A 736 1.61 22.67 -37.66
C GLY A 736 0.46 23.63 -37.43
N TYR A 737 -0.04 23.66 -36.19
CA TYR A 737 -1.10 24.56 -35.73
C TYR A 737 -0.57 25.54 -34.66
N LYS A 738 -1.19 26.71 -34.61
CA LYS A 738 -1.03 27.73 -33.57
C LYS A 738 -2.40 28.03 -33.00
N PHE A 739 -2.57 27.81 -31.71
CA PHE A 739 -3.78 28.07 -30.96
C PHE A 739 -3.58 29.30 -30.10
N GLN A 740 -4.47 30.28 -30.21
CA GLN A 740 -4.46 31.47 -29.39
C GLN A 740 -5.78 31.61 -28.64
N PHE A 741 -5.67 31.82 -27.33
CA PHE A 741 -6.81 31.90 -26.43
C PHE A 741 -7.01 33.35 -25.96
N ASN A 742 -8.20 33.88 -26.20
CA ASN A 742 -8.67 35.14 -25.64
C ASN A 742 -9.45 34.85 -24.35
N ALA A 743 -8.79 35.04 -23.21
CA ALA A 743 -9.37 34.78 -21.89
C ALA A 743 -10.65 35.58 -21.63
N GLN A 744 -10.76 36.83 -22.11
CA GLN A 744 -11.97 37.62 -21.92
C GLN A 744 -13.16 37.05 -22.70
N ALA A 745 -12.94 36.64 -23.95
CA ALA A 745 -13.98 36.05 -24.79
C ALA A 745 -14.42 34.66 -24.30
N ILE A 746 -13.48 33.83 -23.82
CA ILE A 746 -13.77 32.53 -23.20
C ILE A 746 -14.62 32.74 -21.93
N ALA A 747 -14.21 33.65 -21.05
CA ALA A 747 -14.94 33.95 -19.81
C ALA A 747 -16.33 34.55 -20.08
N ALA A 748 -16.50 35.30 -21.17
CA ALA A 748 -17.79 35.88 -21.56
C ALA A 748 -18.75 34.87 -22.21
N ASN A 749 -18.27 33.72 -22.68
CA ASN A 749 -19.11 32.69 -23.28
C ASN A 749 -19.73 31.80 -22.18
N PRO A 750 -21.07 31.78 -22.00
CA PRO A 750 -21.70 31.01 -20.92
C PRO A 750 -21.43 29.50 -20.96
N GLN A 751 -21.18 28.93 -22.15
CA GLN A 751 -20.87 27.51 -22.32
C GLN A 751 -19.40 27.19 -21.94
N LEU A 752 -18.53 28.21 -21.88
CA LEU A 752 -17.10 28.08 -21.61
C LEU A 752 -16.63 28.85 -20.37
N ALA A 753 -17.51 29.55 -19.67
CA ALA A 753 -17.15 30.40 -18.53
C ALA A 753 -16.41 29.62 -17.42
N ASN A 754 -16.69 28.32 -17.31
CA ASN A 754 -16.05 27.42 -16.35
C ASN A 754 -14.89 26.59 -16.95
N ALA A 755 -14.54 26.80 -18.22
CA ALA A 755 -13.45 26.08 -18.86
C ALA A 755 -12.12 26.37 -18.15
N LYS A 756 -11.39 25.31 -17.81
CA LYS A 756 -10.03 25.36 -17.25
C LYS A 756 -9.01 24.69 -18.16
N TYR A 757 -9.46 23.71 -18.93
CA TYR A 757 -8.62 22.98 -19.85
C TYR A 757 -9.25 22.93 -21.23
N PHE A 758 -8.42 22.91 -22.25
CA PHE A 758 -8.81 22.51 -23.60
C PHE A 758 -8.00 21.29 -24.02
N SER A 759 -8.59 20.51 -24.91
CA SER A 759 -7.85 19.61 -25.76
C SER A 759 -8.33 19.76 -27.20
N PHE A 760 -7.56 19.29 -28.17
CA PHE A 760 -7.92 19.37 -29.57
C PHE A 760 -7.58 18.08 -30.30
N LYS A 761 -8.13 17.95 -31.51
CA LYS A 761 -7.96 16.80 -32.38
C LYS A 761 -8.33 17.15 -33.81
N TRP A 762 -7.62 16.62 -34.80
CA TRP A 762 -7.98 16.80 -36.21
C TRP A 762 -8.32 15.47 -36.87
N ASN A 763 -9.17 15.54 -37.89
CA ASN A 763 -9.53 14.42 -38.76
C ASN A 763 -9.40 14.85 -40.21
N ASN A 764 -8.73 14.05 -41.03
CA ASN A 764 -8.65 14.28 -42.47
C ASN A 764 -10.04 14.22 -43.12
N ILE A 765 -10.29 15.16 -44.01
CA ILE A 765 -11.46 15.20 -44.90
C ILE A 765 -11.08 14.43 -46.17
N GLU A 766 -11.00 13.10 -46.04
CA GLU A 766 -10.62 12.21 -47.15
C GLU A 766 -11.79 11.97 -48.12
N TYR A 767 -13.02 11.96 -47.58
CA TYR A 767 -14.29 11.79 -48.30
C TYR A 767 -15.31 12.87 -47.86
N GLN A 768 -16.42 13.04 -48.60
CA GLN A 768 -17.55 13.90 -48.19
C GLN A 768 -18.31 13.34 -46.96
N HIS A 769 -17.65 13.25 -45.82
CA HIS A 769 -18.30 12.95 -44.55
C HIS A 769 -18.75 14.25 -43.87
N SER A 770 -20.00 14.28 -43.40
CA SER A 770 -20.46 15.35 -42.52
C SER A 770 -19.79 15.24 -41.15
N THR A 771 -19.49 16.39 -40.52
CA THR A 771 -19.09 16.39 -39.11
C THR A 771 -20.20 15.78 -38.26
N PRO A 772 -19.90 14.86 -37.34
CA PRO A 772 -20.92 14.41 -36.43
C PRO A 772 -21.27 15.58 -35.50
N THR A 773 -22.53 16.00 -35.54
CA THR A 773 -23.01 17.21 -34.87
C THR A 773 -23.26 17.03 -33.38
N ALA A 774 -23.21 15.80 -32.86
CA ALA A 774 -23.45 15.50 -31.46
C ALA A 774 -22.69 14.23 -31.03
N TRP A 775 -21.49 14.38 -30.46
CA TRP A 775 -20.77 13.25 -29.85
C TRP A 775 -21.31 13.01 -28.45
N THR A 776 -21.40 11.75 -27.99
CA THR A 776 -21.67 11.49 -26.56
C THR A 776 -20.47 11.90 -25.71
N LYS A 777 -20.68 12.24 -24.44
CA LYS A 777 -19.55 12.56 -23.54
C LYS A 777 -18.54 11.42 -23.47
N GLU A 778 -18.98 10.16 -23.46
CA GLU A 778 -18.02 9.03 -23.49
C GLU A 778 -17.28 8.89 -24.82
N ALA A 779 -17.95 9.14 -25.96
CA ALA A 779 -17.28 9.19 -27.24
C ALA A 779 -16.19 10.29 -27.27
N VAL A 780 -16.43 11.43 -26.62
CA VAL A 780 -15.44 12.49 -26.49
C VAL A 780 -14.31 12.09 -25.55
N LYS A 781 -14.61 11.58 -24.35
CA LYS A 781 -13.62 11.26 -23.31
C LYS A 781 -12.53 10.29 -23.80
N PHE A 782 -12.87 9.33 -24.68
CA PHE A 782 -11.96 8.22 -24.98
C PHE A 782 -11.86 7.79 -26.45
N SER A 783 -12.33 8.60 -27.41
CA SER A 783 -12.18 8.32 -28.85
C SER A 783 -10.72 8.11 -29.26
N TRP A 784 -10.27 6.87 -29.32
CA TRP A 784 -8.89 6.54 -29.71
C TRP A 784 -8.79 5.80 -31.04
N ASN A 785 -9.81 5.02 -31.42
CA ASN A 785 -9.58 3.98 -32.44
C ASN A 785 -9.75 4.40 -33.90
N ARG A 786 -9.88 5.69 -34.19
CA ARG A 786 -9.69 6.29 -35.54
C ARG A 786 -9.01 7.65 -35.51
N PHE A 787 -8.46 7.95 -34.35
CA PHE A 787 -8.60 9.24 -33.73
C PHE A 787 -7.51 9.23 -32.66
N TRP A 788 -6.24 9.44 -33.03
CA TRP A 788 -5.15 9.57 -32.06
C TRP A 788 -5.59 10.47 -30.91
N ALA A 789 -5.28 10.08 -29.67
CA ALA A 789 -5.88 10.59 -28.43
C ALA A 789 -6.23 12.09 -28.47
N VAL A 790 -7.33 12.45 -27.81
CA VAL A 790 -7.54 13.84 -27.34
C VAL A 790 -6.20 14.26 -26.73
N HIS A 791 -5.52 15.27 -27.29
CA HIS A 791 -4.22 15.71 -26.79
C HIS A 791 -4.31 15.98 -25.28
N GLU A 792 -3.19 15.86 -24.56
CA GLU A 792 -3.15 16.14 -23.12
C GLU A 792 -3.90 17.44 -22.78
N LEU A 793 -4.61 17.45 -21.64
CA LEU A 793 -5.41 18.59 -21.22
C LEU A 793 -4.51 19.82 -21.06
N VAL A 794 -4.65 20.77 -21.97
CA VAL A 794 -3.89 22.01 -21.98
C VAL A 794 -4.59 23.02 -21.08
N ARG A 795 -3.89 23.49 -20.06
CA ARG A 795 -4.38 24.55 -19.17
C ARG A 795 -4.55 25.87 -19.92
N ILE A 796 -5.76 26.41 -19.89
CA ILE A 796 -6.10 27.65 -20.61
C ILE A 796 -5.26 28.82 -20.13
N ASP A 797 -5.05 28.92 -18.81
CA ASP A 797 -4.40 30.06 -18.17
C ASP A 797 -2.90 30.18 -18.46
N GLN A 798 -2.23 29.08 -18.82
CA GLN A 798 -0.81 29.09 -19.20
C GLN A 798 -0.55 29.74 -20.57
N PHE A 799 -1.57 29.78 -21.45
CA PHE A 799 -1.46 30.24 -22.83
C PHE A 799 -2.30 31.49 -23.11
N VAL A 800 -2.79 32.16 -22.06
CA VAL A 800 -3.42 33.47 -22.18
C VAL A 800 -2.38 34.46 -22.71
N ASN A 801 -2.59 34.96 -23.94
CA ASN A 801 -1.68 35.85 -24.68
C ASN A 801 -0.36 35.22 -25.17
N LYS A 802 -0.23 33.88 -25.17
CA LYS A 802 0.89 33.17 -25.79
C LYS A 802 0.34 32.06 -26.68
N PRO A 803 0.74 31.94 -27.95
CA PRO A 803 0.24 30.88 -28.80
C PRO A 803 0.71 29.52 -28.26
N TYR A 804 -0.22 28.60 -28.05
CA TYR A 804 0.11 27.18 -27.92
C TYR A 804 0.36 26.65 -29.33
N THR A 805 1.51 26.03 -29.56
CA THR A 805 1.90 25.58 -30.89
C THR A 805 2.08 24.07 -30.93
N HIS A 806 1.61 23.44 -32.00
CA HIS A 806 1.75 22.00 -32.19
C HIS A 806 2.30 21.71 -33.60
N LEU A 807 3.31 20.85 -33.67
CA LEU A 807 4.04 20.51 -34.91
C LEU A 807 3.89 19.02 -35.20
N PHE A 808 3.69 18.68 -36.48
CA PHE A 808 3.69 17.32 -36.96
C PHE A 808 5.02 16.99 -37.59
N LEU A 809 5.78 16.11 -36.94
CA LEU A 809 7.05 15.61 -37.44
C LEU A 809 6.81 14.32 -38.24
N GLY A 810 7.49 14.16 -39.38
CA GLY A 810 7.39 12.94 -40.17
C GLY A 810 8.31 11.83 -39.65
N SER A 811 7.74 10.71 -39.20
CA SER A 811 8.50 9.49 -38.84
C SER A 811 8.46 8.40 -39.94
N ALA A 812 7.60 8.57 -40.96
CA ALA A 812 7.43 7.75 -42.18
C ALA A 812 6.61 8.59 -43.20
N PRO A 813 6.49 8.24 -44.51
CA PRO A 813 6.17 9.20 -45.58
C PRO A 813 4.70 9.63 -45.57
N ILE A 814 4.35 10.62 -44.76
CA ILE A 814 3.16 11.43 -45.00
C ILE A 814 3.50 12.39 -46.15
N GLU A 815 3.48 11.86 -47.37
CA GLU A 815 3.68 12.65 -48.61
C GLU A 815 2.44 13.47 -48.98
N LYS A 816 1.35 13.31 -48.23
CA LYS A 816 0.01 13.81 -48.57
C LYS A 816 -0.72 14.37 -47.34
N VAL A 817 -1.26 15.57 -47.46
CA VAL A 817 -2.10 16.22 -46.44
C VAL A 817 -3.47 16.58 -47.03
N HIS A 818 -4.53 16.25 -46.30
CA HIS A 818 -5.91 16.61 -46.61
C HIS A 818 -6.35 17.80 -45.75
N ASN A 819 -7.38 18.54 -46.19
CA ASN A 819 -8.11 19.45 -45.29
C ASN A 819 -8.65 18.67 -44.09
N GLN A 820 -8.90 19.35 -42.97
CA GLN A 820 -9.20 18.68 -41.72
C GLN A 820 -10.34 19.33 -40.94
N PHE A 821 -11.08 18.51 -40.19
CA PHE A 821 -11.92 18.99 -39.10
C PHE A 821 -11.12 18.99 -37.81
N MET A 822 -10.91 20.16 -37.21
CA MET A 822 -10.30 20.36 -35.91
C MET A 822 -11.37 20.49 -34.84
N TYR A 823 -11.45 19.53 -33.93
CA TYR A 823 -12.32 19.53 -32.77
C TYR A 823 -11.54 20.09 -31.59
N VAL A 824 -12.13 21.02 -30.84
CA VAL A 824 -11.55 21.62 -29.63
C VAL A 824 -12.53 21.40 -28.46
N PHE A 825 -12.13 20.60 -27.49
CA PHE A 825 -12.94 20.14 -26.37
C PHE A 825 -12.64 20.93 -25.10
N ALA A 826 -13.66 21.50 -24.48
CA ALA A 826 -13.56 22.28 -23.24
C ALA A 826 -13.85 21.41 -22.02
N PHE A 827 -13.03 21.56 -20.98
CA PHE A 827 -13.22 20.87 -19.70
C PHE A 827 -13.18 21.84 -18.53
N ASP A 828 -13.97 21.57 -17.50
CA ASP A 828 -13.98 22.35 -16.26
C ASP A 828 -12.81 22.01 -15.33
N ALA A 829 -12.79 22.60 -14.12
CA ALA A 829 -11.74 22.38 -13.13
C ALA A 829 -11.65 20.91 -12.66
N ASN A 830 -12.76 20.17 -12.75
CA ASN A 830 -12.86 18.76 -12.39
C ASN A 830 -12.65 17.83 -13.60
N LYS A 831 -12.09 18.37 -14.70
CA LYS A 831 -11.85 17.66 -15.97
C LYS A 831 -13.15 17.08 -16.58
N GLN A 832 -14.32 17.64 -16.25
CA GLN A 832 -15.59 17.25 -16.86
C GLN A 832 -15.80 17.99 -18.17
N LEU A 833 -16.23 17.27 -19.20
CA LEU A 833 -16.51 17.85 -20.51
C LEU A 833 -17.72 18.79 -20.43
N ILE A 834 -17.51 20.05 -20.77
CA ILE A 834 -18.56 21.08 -20.79
C ILE A 834 -19.08 21.36 -22.20
N GLY A 835 -18.26 21.10 -23.23
CA GLY A 835 -18.66 21.26 -24.63
C GLY A 835 -17.49 21.15 -25.59
N TYR A 836 -17.78 21.27 -26.88
CA TYR A 836 -16.75 21.26 -27.93
C TYR A 836 -17.05 22.19 -29.09
N TYR A 837 -16.01 22.66 -29.75
CA TYR A 837 -16.03 23.49 -30.94
C TYR A 837 -15.43 22.73 -32.12
N VAL A 838 -15.93 22.95 -33.33
CA VAL A 838 -15.37 22.37 -34.56
C VAL A 838 -14.95 23.48 -35.50
N HIS A 839 -13.72 23.40 -35.98
CA HIS A 839 -13.10 24.32 -36.92
C HIS A 839 -12.66 23.56 -38.17
N THR A 840 -12.96 24.07 -39.36
CA THR A 840 -12.46 23.48 -40.60
C THR A 840 -11.12 24.11 -40.95
N VAL A 841 -10.08 23.29 -40.99
CA VAL A 841 -8.74 23.65 -41.43
C VAL A 841 -8.59 23.36 -42.92
N ASN A 842 -8.30 24.40 -43.70
CA ASN A 842 -7.96 24.26 -45.11
C ASN A 842 -6.46 24.48 -45.28
N PHE A 843 -5.75 23.48 -45.80
CA PHE A 843 -4.32 23.62 -46.06
C PHE A 843 -4.08 24.21 -47.45
N ASP A 844 -3.05 25.03 -47.54
CA ASP A 844 -2.51 25.56 -48.79
C ASP A 844 -1.00 25.32 -48.88
N ALA A 845 -0.40 25.69 -50.01
CA ALA A 845 0.99 25.40 -50.30
C ALA A 845 1.96 26.14 -49.36
N ASP A 846 1.54 27.21 -48.71
CA ASP A 846 2.37 28.02 -47.82
C ASP A 846 2.33 27.51 -46.37
N HIS A 847 1.48 26.53 -46.06
CA HIS A 847 1.27 26.01 -44.70
C HIS A 847 1.59 24.52 -44.54
N VAL A 848 2.38 23.96 -45.45
CA VAL A 848 2.90 22.59 -45.39
C VAL A 848 4.41 22.56 -45.66
N GLY A 849 5.07 21.51 -45.18
CA GLY A 849 6.49 21.23 -45.40
C GLY A 849 6.81 21.09 -46.89
N SER A 850 8.05 21.38 -47.27
CA SER A 850 8.47 21.39 -48.68
C SER A 850 8.40 20.03 -49.37
N HIS A 851 8.34 18.94 -48.60
CA HIS A 851 8.22 17.56 -49.05
C HIS A 851 6.79 17.01 -49.04
N VAL A 852 5.79 17.84 -48.73
CA VAL A 852 4.39 17.43 -48.56
C VAL A 852 3.52 17.86 -49.74
N THR A 853 2.69 16.96 -50.25
CA THR A 853 1.69 17.22 -51.30
C THR A 853 0.31 17.48 -50.70
N LEU A 854 -0.42 18.47 -51.21
CA LEU A 854 -1.82 18.69 -50.81
C LEU A 854 -2.75 17.78 -51.62
N VAL A 855 -3.69 17.13 -50.93
CA VAL A 855 -4.70 16.29 -51.57
C VAL A 855 -6.06 16.98 -51.46
N PRO A 856 -6.72 17.31 -52.58
CA PRO A 856 -8.07 17.86 -52.54
C PRO A 856 -9.05 16.80 -52.00
N PRO A 857 -10.18 17.23 -51.39
CA PRO A 857 -11.23 16.30 -50.96
C PRO A 857 -11.68 15.44 -52.14
N GLN A 858 -11.75 14.12 -51.96
CA GLN A 858 -12.33 13.25 -52.99
C GLN A 858 -13.86 13.47 -53.02
N PRO A 859 -14.49 13.53 -54.20
CA PRO A 859 -15.92 13.75 -54.34
C PRO A 859 -16.77 12.68 -53.67
#